data_AF-A0A1Q3TN55-F1
#
_entry.id   AF-A0A1Q3TN55-F1
#
_cell.length_a   1.000
_cell.length_b   1.000
_cell.length_c   1.000
_cell.angle_alpha   90.00
_cell.angle_beta   90.00
_cell.angle_gamma   90.00
#
_symmetry.space_group_name_H-M   'P 1'
#
loop_
_entity.id
_entity.type
_entity.pdbx_description
1 polymer ?
#
loop_
_entity_poly.entity_id
_entity_poly.type
_entity_poly.pdbx_seq_one_letter_code
_entity_poly.pdbx_strand_id
1 'polypeptide(L)'
;MLIFSLLAIGLGIAKSTDAQSVIKGMVTDNKSKPLIGINITLKDTYDGATTDSSGNFSFTTTEKGQQLLVASSSGLKPFEQLFTLVKDSSYSFTIQLKEEITELKAVVISAGTFEASDKKRTTVLTPIDVATTAGANADVTAALKTLPGTQQVGESEGLFVRGGTASETKTFIDGTLVNNFFYSSVPNIAQRSRFSPFIFKGTVFSTGGYSALYGQALSSALILETIDLPEQSAGSLGFSVIGVNGGVQKLTKNKKASWGFNYDYANLWPAFKVIKQRQDYTTAPEYHTGDANFRIKTSNTGMVKYYGYFSHNRLGFRENSIDSIGYKDAFRLKNLNMYHNLSWRESLGSGWKMNLGVSYAYNKDNINGSMQDLNEKDVVLSGLEWKNFGLISKGNYFNAKAVFEKRLGGISAVRFGSEYNYSQDDPNYTDHSGQSYNFSIKEHLKSVFAETDIYLTNALAAKLGGRFEQSSLFDRSNIAPRVSLAYKTGKESQASLAYGIFYQNPETKYLRSVGNLDFARATHYVAQYLKSNKYITARVEVFYKKYQDLIKTNAQNNNDNQQIAANNNGYGDAKGIELFWRDKKTIKNFDYWVSYSYLDTKRDFLNFPIAMQPSFAAKHTASLVMKKFVTAWKTGFNMTYTYSSGRPYYNIYNDNGENKFNDLGKTDDYHNVSFSLNYLPKLFNKDAGASKFTVLVLSVNNIFGIKQTYGYKYSYNGVRKELIVPPSRSFVFIGLFISFGVDNTENVINNNL
;
A
#
# COMPACT_ATOMS: atom_id res chain seq x y z
N MET A 1 -58.17 -2.04 88.46
CA MET A 1 -57.33 -3.17 88.04
C MET A 1 -58.24 -4.15 87.31
N LEU A 2 -57.96 -4.37 86.01
CA LEU A 2 -58.45 -5.42 85.10
C LEU A 2 -59.98 -5.57 84.85
N ILE A 3 -60.48 -5.23 83.64
CA ILE A 3 -60.72 -6.11 82.43
C ILE A 3 -62.18 -6.67 82.44
N PHE A 4 -63.06 -6.69 81.41
CA PHE A 4 -62.98 -7.04 79.97
C PHE A 4 -64.23 -6.54 79.19
N SER A 5 -64.14 -6.55 77.83
CA SER A 5 -65.21 -6.66 76.78
C SER A 5 -65.64 -5.33 76.12
N LEU A 6 -65.80 -5.14 74.79
CA LEU A 6 -66.19 -6.04 73.68
C LEU A 6 -65.90 -5.35 72.29
N LEU A 7 -65.99 -6.15 71.21
CA LEU A 7 -66.23 -5.82 69.77
C LEU A 7 -65.03 -5.61 68.80
N ALA A 8 -64.84 -6.55 67.87
CA ALA A 8 -64.30 -6.29 66.52
C ALA A 8 -64.92 -7.28 65.50
N ILE A 9 -65.55 -6.72 64.47
CA ILE A 9 -66.30 -7.36 63.39
C ILE A 9 -65.33 -7.85 62.31
N GLY A 10 -65.49 -9.10 61.88
CA GLY A 10 -64.71 -9.71 60.79
C GLY A 10 -65.19 -9.26 59.40
N LEU A 11 -64.26 -8.76 58.58
CA LEU A 11 -64.43 -8.54 57.14
C LEU A 11 -63.81 -9.72 56.39
N GLY A 12 -64.63 -10.47 55.64
CA GLY A 12 -64.16 -11.48 54.69
C GLY A 12 -63.69 -10.81 53.39
N ILE A 13 -62.39 -10.95 53.08
CA ILE A 13 -61.82 -10.54 51.79
C ILE A 13 -61.83 -11.76 50.86
N ALA A 14 -62.69 -11.72 49.84
CA ALA A 14 -62.63 -12.65 48.71
C ALA A 14 -61.42 -12.30 47.84
N LYS A 15 -60.45 -13.22 47.73
CA LYS A 15 -59.36 -13.12 46.76
C LYS A 15 -59.88 -13.55 45.38
N SER A 16 -60.03 -12.61 44.46
CA SER A 16 -60.12 -12.91 43.03
C SER A 16 -58.76 -13.39 42.54
N THR A 17 -58.64 -14.67 42.21
CA THR A 17 -57.49 -15.20 41.47
C THR A 17 -57.62 -14.81 40.01
N ASP A 18 -56.94 -13.74 39.60
CA ASP A 18 -56.70 -13.49 38.17
C ASP A 18 -55.81 -14.61 37.64
N ALA A 19 -56.38 -15.47 36.79
CA ALA A 19 -55.66 -16.57 36.18
C ALA A 19 -54.65 -16.01 35.15
N GLN A 20 -53.38 -16.38 35.32
CA GLN A 20 -52.25 -15.90 34.54
C GLN A 20 -51.87 -16.95 33.48
N SER A 21 -51.55 -16.52 32.26
CA SER A 21 -51.01 -17.41 31.23
C SER A 21 -49.52 -17.65 31.48
N VAL A 22 -49.06 -18.89 31.29
CA VAL A 22 -47.66 -19.30 31.56
C VAL A 22 -46.91 -19.44 30.25
N ILE A 23 -45.84 -18.68 30.09
CA ILE A 23 -44.89 -18.80 28.98
C ILE A 23 -43.64 -19.49 29.51
N LYS A 24 -43.27 -20.61 28.90
CA LYS A 24 -42.07 -21.37 29.24
C LYS A 24 -41.32 -21.82 28.00
N GLY A 25 -40.09 -22.29 28.17
CA GLY A 25 -39.32 -22.79 27.05
C GLY A 25 -37.87 -23.04 27.37
N MET A 26 -37.12 -23.39 26.32
CA MET A 26 -35.68 -23.57 26.36
C MET A 26 -35.01 -22.76 25.26
N VAL A 27 -33.88 -22.15 25.58
CA VAL A 27 -33.04 -21.43 24.62
C VAL A 27 -31.73 -22.16 24.43
N THR A 28 -31.38 -22.42 23.18
CA THR A 28 -30.14 -23.08 22.80
C THR A 28 -29.37 -22.30 21.74
N ASP A 29 -28.09 -22.61 21.58
CA ASP A 29 -27.28 -22.14 20.45
C ASP A 29 -27.47 -23.02 19.20
N ASN A 30 -26.76 -22.66 18.13
CA ASN A 30 -26.76 -23.36 16.84
C ASN A 30 -26.25 -24.82 16.93
N LYS A 31 -25.61 -25.19 18.04
CA LYS A 31 -25.05 -26.51 18.33
C LYS A 31 -25.86 -27.23 19.42
N SER A 32 -27.08 -26.78 19.69
CA SER A 32 -27.99 -27.32 20.70
C SER A 32 -27.44 -27.25 22.13
N LYS A 33 -26.47 -26.37 22.41
CA LYS A 33 -26.03 -26.11 23.78
C LYS A 33 -26.98 -25.13 24.47
N PRO A 34 -27.38 -25.37 25.72
CA PRO A 34 -28.23 -24.44 26.45
C PRO A 34 -27.55 -23.10 26.67
N LEU A 35 -28.30 -22.00 26.50
CA LEU A 35 -27.81 -20.64 26.69
C LEU A 35 -28.35 -20.06 28.00
N ILE A 36 -27.45 -19.78 28.93
CA ILE A 36 -27.72 -19.11 30.21
C ILE A 36 -27.77 -17.59 30.05
N GLY A 37 -28.61 -16.90 30.82
CA GLY A 37 -28.60 -15.44 30.89
C GLY A 37 -29.23 -14.75 29.67
N ILE A 38 -30.09 -15.44 28.93
CA ILE A 38 -30.84 -14.86 27.81
C ILE A 38 -32.08 -14.19 28.36
N ASN A 39 -32.28 -12.92 28.01
CA ASN A 39 -33.45 -12.17 28.40
C ASN A 39 -34.60 -12.47 27.43
N ILE A 40 -35.71 -12.99 27.96
CA ILE A 40 -36.94 -13.31 27.24
C ILE A 40 -38.02 -12.35 27.70
N THR A 41 -38.58 -11.56 26.79
CA THR A 41 -39.63 -10.58 27.11
C THR A 41 -40.75 -10.61 26.09
N LEU A 42 -41.95 -10.20 26.51
CA LEU A 42 -42.97 -9.74 25.57
C LEU A 42 -42.69 -8.27 25.22
N LYS A 43 -42.60 -7.97 23.93
CA LYS A 43 -42.28 -6.63 23.45
C LYS A 43 -43.30 -5.61 23.96
N ASP A 44 -42.79 -4.44 24.38
CA ASP A 44 -43.58 -3.33 24.95
C ASP A 44 -44.26 -3.64 26.30
N THR A 45 -43.78 -4.66 27.01
CA THR A 45 -44.24 -5.04 28.36
C THR A 45 -43.05 -5.22 29.32
N TYR A 46 -43.33 -5.36 30.62
CA TYR A 46 -42.34 -5.76 31.63
C TYR A 46 -42.32 -7.28 31.89
N ASP A 47 -43.18 -8.04 31.20
CA ASP A 47 -43.34 -9.47 31.43
C ASP A 47 -42.23 -10.24 30.71
N GLY A 48 -41.44 -10.97 31.48
CA GLY A 48 -40.30 -11.72 30.97
C GLY A 48 -39.59 -12.57 32.02
N ALA A 49 -38.61 -13.35 31.55
CA ALA A 49 -37.71 -14.14 32.38
C ALA A 49 -36.30 -14.13 31.79
N THR A 50 -35.34 -14.54 32.60
CA THR A 50 -33.98 -14.86 32.14
C THR A 50 -33.77 -16.36 32.16
N THR A 51 -33.06 -16.91 31.18
CA THR A 51 -32.77 -18.36 31.15
C THR A 51 -31.80 -18.79 32.25
N ASP A 52 -32.05 -19.96 32.82
CA ASP A 52 -31.20 -20.61 33.81
C ASP A 52 -29.96 -21.31 33.19
N SER A 53 -29.17 -22.01 34.00
CA SER A 53 -27.98 -22.75 33.55
C SER A 53 -28.25 -23.90 32.60
N SER A 54 -29.49 -24.39 32.56
CA SER A 54 -29.97 -25.42 31.62
C SER A 54 -30.66 -24.80 30.40
N GLY A 55 -30.65 -23.47 30.26
CA GLY A 55 -31.26 -22.73 29.17
C GLY A 55 -32.78 -22.61 29.27
N ASN A 56 -33.40 -23.03 30.38
CA ASN A 56 -34.85 -22.96 30.54
C ASN A 56 -35.29 -21.60 31.04
N PHE A 57 -36.48 -21.16 30.63
CA PHE A 57 -37.14 -19.97 31.15
C PHE A 57 -38.63 -20.25 31.41
N SER A 58 -39.20 -19.52 32.36
CA SER A 58 -40.64 -19.54 32.63
C SER A 58 -41.06 -18.24 33.30
N PHE A 59 -42.13 -17.62 32.83
CA PHE A 59 -42.79 -16.48 33.46
C PHE A 59 -44.29 -16.49 33.21
N THR A 60 -45.01 -15.75 34.03
CA THR A 60 -46.46 -15.55 33.94
C THR A 60 -46.75 -14.17 33.36
N THR A 61 -47.82 -14.05 32.58
CA THR A 61 -48.27 -12.78 32.02
C THR A 61 -49.80 -12.65 32.08
N THR A 62 -50.28 -11.42 32.19
CA THR A 62 -51.71 -11.07 32.12
C THR A 62 -52.12 -10.49 30.76
N GLU A 63 -51.15 -10.33 29.86
CA GLU A 63 -51.36 -9.80 28.51
C GLU A 63 -52.28 -10.70 27.68
N LYS A 64 -52.86 -10.15 26.61
CA LYS A 64 -53.80 -10.87 25.73
C LYS A 64 -53.60 -10.46 24.28
N GLY A 65 -54.09 -11.28 23.35
CA GLY A 65 -54.09 -10.95 21.92
C GLY A 65 -52.74 -11.22 21.24
N GLN A 66 -52.45 -10.50 20.16
CA GLN A 66 -51.17 -10.65 19.45
C GLN A 66 -50.02 -10.09 20.30
N GLN A 67 -49.04 -10.94 20.57
CA GLN A 67 -47.87 -10.61 21.37
C GLN A 67 -46.60 -11.03 20.61
N LEU A 68 -45.52 -10.26 20.78
CA LEU A 68 -44.22 -10.56 20.18
C LEU A 68 -43.25 -11.02 21.27
N LEU A 69 -42.88 -12.30 21.25
CA LEU A 69 -41.85 -12.84 22.13
C LEU A 69 -40.48 -12.45 21.59
N VAL A 70 -39.67 -11.79 22.41
CA VAL A 70 -38.31 -11.37 22.07
C VAL A 70 -37.32 -12.08 22.98
N ALA A 71 -36.36 -12.78 22.38
CA ALA A 71 -35.22 -13.34 23.10
C ALA A 71 -33.94 -12.62 22.68
N SER A 72 -33.22 -12.05 23.65
CA SER A 72 -32.04 -11.22 23.39
C SER A 72 -30.95 -11.39 24.44
N SER A 73 -29.70 -11.23 24.01
CA SER A 73 -28.54 -11.13 24.87
C SER A 73 -27.42 -10.41 24.13
N SER A 74 -26.46 -9.85 24.87
CA SER A 74 -25.34 -9.13 24.28
C SER A 74 -24.50 -10.06 23.38
N GLY A 75 -24.38 -9.69 22.10
CA GLY A 75 -23.60 -10.44 21.11
C GLY A 75 -24.32 -11.64 20.47
N LEU A 76 -25.64 -11.79 20.67
CA LEU A 76 -26.49 -12.72 19.94
C LEU A 76 -27.51 -11.95 19.09
N LYS A 77 -27.87 -12.50 17.93
CA LYS A 77 -28.94 -11.95 17.10
C LYS A 77 -30.27 -12.15 17.83
N PRO A 78 -31.08 -11.09 18.05
CA PRO A 78 -32.36 -11.24 18.72
C PRO A 78 -33.30 -12.13 17.91
N PHE A 79 -34.06 -12.96 18.62
CA PHE A 79 -35.15 -13.76 18.06
C PHE A 79 -36.47 -13.07 18.38
N GLU A 80 -37.35 -13.00 17.38
CA GLU A 80 -38.67 -12.43 17.50
C GLU A 80 -39.69 -13.43 16.94
N GLN A 81 -40.71 -13.77 17.72
CA GLN A 81 -41.82 -14.63 17.28
C GLN A 81 -43.15 -14.02 17.66
N LEU A 82 -43.98 -13.75 16.65
CA LEU A 82 -45.35 -13.30 16.86
C LEU A 82 -46.23 -14.51 17.17
N PHE A 83 -47.06 -14.40 18.20
CA PHE A 83 -48.04 -15.41 18.55
C PHE A 83 -49.28 -14.77 19.18
N THR A 84 -50.40 -15.48 19.15
CA THR A 84 -51.64 -15.02 19.77
C THR A 84 -51.78 -15.68 21.14
N LEU A 85 -51.73 -14.86 22.18
CA LEU A 85 -51.85 -15.29 23.56
C LEU A 85 -53.35 -15.36 23.94
N VAL A 86 -53.83 -16.58 24.20
CA VAL A 86 -55.17 -16.88 24.70
C VAL A 86 -55.11 -16.97 26.22
N LYS A 87 -56.19 -16.56 26.88
CA LYS A 87 -56.32 -16.60 28.33
C LYS A 87 -56.14 -18.03 28.85
N ASP A 88 -55.55 -18.17 30.05
CA ASP A 88 -55.49 -19.41 30.83
C ASP A 88 -54.77 -20.57 30.08
N SER A 89 -53.79 -20.21 29.24
CA SER A 89 -53.07 -21.15 28.37
C SER A 89 -51.58 -21.20 28.71
N SER A 90 -50.98 -22.38 28.53
CA SER A 90 -49.53 -22.56 28.67
C SER A 90 -48.87 -22.69 27.29
N TYR A 91 -47.87 -21.86 27.04
CA TYR A 91 -47.11 -21.86 25.78
C TYR A 91 -45.68 -22.31 26.04
N SER A 92 -45.19 -23.21 25.18
CA SER A 92 -43.82 -23.72 25.25
C SER A 92 -43.06 -23.34 23.97
N PHE A 93 -41.93 -22.65 24.13
CA PHE A 93 -41.08 -22.24 23.01
C PHE A 93 -39.72 -22.94 23.06
N THR A 94 -39.24 -23.39 21.89
CA THR A 94 -37.85 -23.80 21.71
C THR A 94 -37.17 -22.76 20.85
N ILE A 95 -36.31 -21.95 21.46
CA ILE A 95 -35.69 -20.80 20.82
C ILE A 95 -34.23 -21.14 20.51
N GLN A 96 -33.82 -20.93 19.26
CA GLN A 96 -32.41 -21.08 18.87
C GLN A 96 -31.81 -19.72 18.52
N LEU A 97 -30.85 -19.27 19.33
CA LEU A 97 -30.17 -17.99 19.12
C LEU A 97 -28.83 -18.19 18.40
N LYS A 98 -28.55 -17.30 17.43
CA LYS A 98 -27.30 -17.28 16.68
C LYS A 98 -26.39 -16.18 17.20
N GLU A 99 -25.08 -16.44 17.27
CA GLU A 99 -24.12 -15.37 17.58
C GLU A 99 -24.20 -14.26 16.52
N GLU A 100 -24.17 -13.02 16.98
CA GLU A 100 -24.13 -11.86 16.11
C GLU A 100 -22.71 -11.67 15.57
N ILE A 101 -22.59 -11.54 14.25
CA ILE A 101 -21.31 -11.26 13.60
C ILE A 101 -21.05 -9.76 13.68
N THR A 102 -20.01 -9.37 14.41
CA THR A 102 -19.68 -7.95 14.65
C THR A 102 -18.28 -7.61 14.13
N GLU A 103 -18.07 -6.36 13.69
CA GLU A 103 -16.77 -5.90 13.16
C GLU A 103 -15.62 -6.05 14.18
N LEU A 104 -15.92 -6.04 15.49
CA LEU A 104 -14.93 -6.20 16.56
C LEU A 104 -14.50 -7.65 16.76
N LYS A 105 -15.40 -8.62 16.57
CA LYS A 105 -15.15 -10.04 16.82
C LYS A 105 -14.85 -10.83 15.56
N ALA A 106 -15.24 -10.36 14.39
CA ALA A 106 -15.09 -11.12 13.16
C ALA A 106 -13.62 -11.31 12.74
N VAL A 107 -13.35 -12.40 12.02
CA VAL A 107 -12.08 -12.65 11.32
C VAL A 107 -11.89 -11.64 10.20
N VAL A 108 -10.65 -11.27 9.89
CA VAL A 108 -10.38 -10.28 8.85
C VAL A 108 -9.76 -10.92 7.62
N ILE A 109 -10.33 -10.65 6.45
CA ILE A 109 -9.77 -11.08 5.16
C ILE A 109 -8.53 -10.21 4.84
N SER A 110 -7.34 -10.82 4.90
CA SER A 110 -6.03 -10.14 4.82
C SER A 110 -4.92 -10.95 4.14
N ALA A 111 -5.27 -11.99 3.38
CA ALA A 111 -4.26 -12.80 2.70
C ALA A 111 -3.43 -11.94 1.73
N GLY A 112 -2.09 -12.01 1.83
CA GLY A 112 -1.18 -11.22 1.00
C GLY A 112 -1.22 -9.72 1.24
N THR A 113 -1.89 -9.25 2.31
CA THR A 113 -1.88 -7.85 2.75
C THR A 113 -1.22 -7.76 4.12
N PHE A 114 -0.40 -6.74 4.32
CA PHE A 114 0.13 -6.43 5.65
C PHE A 114 -0.92 -5.74 6.57
N GLU A 115 -2.12 -5.44 6.06
CA GLU A 115 -3.23 -4.84 6.81
C GLU A 115 -4.45 -5.76 6.95
N ALA A 116 -5.29 -5.41 7.93
CA ALA A 116 -6.55 -6.04 8.27
C ALA A 116 -7.74 -5.03 8.14
N SER A 117 -8.61 -5.20 7.12
CA SER A 117 -9.96 -4.61 6.93
C SER A 117 -10.14 -3.09 7.05
N ASP A 118 -10.94 -2.53 6.12
CA ASP A 118 -11.24 -1.10 5.84
C ASP A 118 -11.61 -0.16 7.01
N LYS A 119 -11.71 -0.61 8.27
CA LYS A 119 -12.24 0.21 9.38
C LYS A 119 -11.43 0.23 10.66
N LYS A 120 -10.47 -0.67 10.86
CA LYS A 120 -9.49 -0.60 11.95
C LYS A 120 -8.08 -0.73 11.37
N ARG A 121 -7.72 0.31 10.61
CA ARG A 121 -6.44 0.51 9.94
C ARG A 121 -5.27 0.35 10.91
N THR A 122 -4.71 -0.84 10.99
CA THR A 122 -3.32 -0.99 11.44
C THR A 122 -2.50 -0.83 10.19
N THR A 123 -2.02 0.38 9.96
CA THR A 123 -1.26 0.69 8.76
C THR A 123 0.06 -0.05 8.79
N VAL A 124 0.55 -0.50 7.64
CA VAL A 124 1.81 -1.27 7.59
C VAL A 124 2.96 -0.42 8.15
N LEU A 125 3.03 0.81 7.66
CA LEU A 125 3.87 1.88 8.17
C LEU A 125 3.03 3.14 8.29
N THR A 126 3.09 3.78 9.46
CA THR A 126 2.57 5.14 9.65
C THR A 126 3.47 6.14 8.91
N PRO A 127 3.00 7.37 8.64
CA PRO A 127 3.87 8.42 8.09
C PRO A 127 5.12 8.68 8.95
N ILE A 128 4.97 8.60 10.28
CA ILE A 128 6.09 8.71 11.21
C ILE A 128 7.02 7.50 11.05
N ASP A 129 6.48 6.29 10.87
CA ASP A 129 7.30 5.12 10.62
C ASP A 129 8.17 5.26 9.37
N VAL A 130 7.60 5.77 8.28
CA VAL A 130 8.33 6.05 7.03
C VAL A 130 9.43 7.09 7.27
N ALA A 131 9.12 8.19 7.96
CA ALA A 131 10.07 9.27 8.22
C ALA A 131 11.21 8.87 9.18
N THR A 132 10.94 7.99 10.16
CA THR A 132 11.93 7.57 11.16
C THR A 132 12.63 6.26 10.84
N THR A 133 12.29 5.58 9.75
CA THR A 133 13.07 4.45 9.24
C THR A 133 14.40 4.99 8.69
N ALA A 134 15.50 4.70 9.39
CA ALA A 134 16.83 5.15 8.96
C ALA A 134 17.14 4.60 7.56
N GLY A 135 17.77 5.40 6.69
CA GLY A 135 17.98 5.02 5.29
C GLY A 135 16.88 5.47 4.33
N ALA A 136 15.63 5.59 4.80
CA ALA A 136 14.48 5.88 3.94
C ALA A 136 14.37 7.36 3.54
N ASN A 137 14.93 8.29 4.32
CA ASN A 137 14.87 9.73 4.09
C ASN A 137 13.45 10.23 3.78
N ALA A 138 12.46 9.77 4.56
CA ALA A 138 11.04 10.07 4.37
C ALA A 138 10.47 9.72 2.97
N ASP A 139 11.06 8.73 2.29
CA ASP A 139 10.49 8.15 1.07
C ASP A 139 9.65 6.90 1.39
N VAL A 140 8.41 6.87 0.90
CA VAL A 140 7.48 5.75 1.15
C VAL A 140 8.07 4.43 0.64
N THR A 141 8.62 4.41 -0.56
CA THR A 141 9.11 3.18 -1.18
C THR A 141 10.41 2.68 -0.57
N ALA A 142 11.30 3.57 -0.15
CA ALA A 142 12.52 3.21 0.57
C ALA A 142 12.21 2.61 1.94
N ALA A 143 11.18 3.11 2.64
CA ALA A 143 10.73 2.48 3.89
C ALA A 143 10.09 1.10 3.64
N LEU A 144 9.28 0.96 2.57
CA LEU A 144 8.69 -0.33 2.19
C LEU A 144 9.74 -1.38 1.78
N LYS A 145 10.92 -0.97 1.28
CA LYS A 145 12.06 -1.88 1.02
C LYS A 145 12.59 -2.59 2.28
N THR A 146 12.13 -2.21 3.48
CA THR A 146 12.44 -2.91 4.74
C THR A 146 11.41 -4.00 5.08
N LEU A 147 10.36 -4.16 4.28
CA LEU A 147 9.33 -5.17 4.48
C LEU A 147 9.60 -6.45 3.67
N PRO A 148 9.05 -7.59 4.10
CA PRO A 148 9.18 -8.84 3.36
C PRO A 148 8.65 -8.74 1.92
N GLY A 149 9.23 -9.56 1.05
CA GLY A 149 8.89 -9.68 -0.36
C GLY A 149 9.58 -8.65 -1.26
N THR A 150 10.25 -7.64 -0.68
CA THR A 150 10.89 -6.54 -1.41
C THR A 150 12.37 -6.78 -1.69
N GLN A 151 12.88 -6.17 -2.77
CA GLN A 151 14.27 -6.31 -3.24
C GLN A 151 15.09 -5.02 -3.09
N GLN A 152 16.39 -5.19 -2.82
CA GLN A 152 17.35 -4.08 -2.72
C GLN A 152 17.90 -3.71 -4.10
N VAL A 153 17.06 -3.01 -4.87
CA VAL A 153 17.42 -2.45 -6.18
C VAL A 153 17.80 -0.98 -6.00
N GLY A 154 18.98 -0.59 -6.50
CA GLY A 154 19.49 0.79 -6.43
C GLY A 154 19.86 1.39 -7.78
N GLU A 155 19.77 0.59 -8.84
CA GLU A 155 20.07 0.94 -10.22
C GLU A 155 18.82 1.33 -11.03
N SER A 156 17.62 1.15 -10.48
CA SER A 156 16.32 1.45 -11.10
C SER A 156 15.33 1.93 -10.04
N GLU A 157 14.45 2.87 -10.40
CA GLU A 157 13.31 3.27 -9.57
C GLU A 157 12.24 2.17 -9.47
N GLY A 158 11.34 2.31 -8.51
CA GLY A 158 10.25 1.37 -8.30
C GLY A 158 10.37 0.48 -7.08
N LEU A 159 9.33 -0.33 -6.88
CA LEU A 159 9.26 -1.35 -5.84
C LEU A 159 9.19 -2.74 -6.49
N PHE A 160 10.25 -3.52 -6.30
CA PHE A 160 10.40 -4.85 -6.85
C PHE A 160 9.92 -5.87 -5.81
N VAL A 161 8.91 -6.64 -6.15
CA VAL A 161 8.19 -7.51 -5.20
C VAL A 161 8.10 -8.93 -5.77
N ARG A 162 8.54 -9.93 -4.99
CA ARG A 162 8.39 -11.36 -5.30
C ARG A 162 8.85 -11.77 -6.71
N GLY A 163 10.03 -11.32 -7.11
CA GLY A 163 10.60 -11.62 -8.44
C GLY A 163 9.99 -10.83 -9.60
N GLY A 164 9.09 -9.89 -9.30
CA GLY A 164 8.54 -8.97 -10.27
C GLY A 164 9.36 -7.71 -10.48
N THR A 165 9.20 -7.11 -11.66
CA THR A 165 9.79 -5.80 -12.00
C THR A 165 9.10 -4.67 -11.23
N ALA A 166 9.70 -3.48 -11.24
CA ALA A 166 9.07 -2.26 -10.74
C ALA A 166 7.69 -1.98 -11.36
N SER A 167 7.54 -2.22 -12.67
CA SER A 167 6.31 -1.94 -13.42
C SER A 167 5.14 -2.85 -13.02
N GLU A 168 5.44 -4.01 -12.42
CA GLU A 168 4.47 -4.99 -11.93
C GLU A 168 3.89 -4.65 -10.55
N THR A 169 4.41 -3.61 -9.90
CA THR A 169 3.87 -3.06 -8.65
C THR A 169 3.17 -1.74 -8.95
N LYS A 170 1.86 -1.64 -8.67
CA LYS A 170 1.08 -0.43 -8.95
C LYS A 170 0.69 0.31 -7.69
N THR A 171 0.70 1.64 -7.76
CA THR A 171 0.33 2.51 -6.66
C THR A 171 -1.02 3.18 -6.92
N PHE A 172 -1.87 3.21 -5.89
CA PHE A 172 -3.19 3.81 -5.93
C PHE A 172 -3.30 4.88 -4.84
N ILE A 173 -3.89 6.03 -5.17
CA ILE A 173 -4.21 7.08 -4.19
C ILE A 173 -5.72 7.28 -4.17
N ASP A 174 -6.34 7.10 -3.00
CA ASP A 174 -7.79 7.20 -2.83
C ASP A 174 -8.59 6.36 -3.86
N GLY A 175 -8.05 5.20 -4.24
CA GLY A 175 -8.69 4.21 -5.11
C GLY A 175 -8.36 4.31 -6.60
N THR A 176 -7.79 5.42 -7.09
CA THR A 176 -7.42 5.63 -8.50
C THR A 176 -5.96 5.26 -8.75
N LEU A 177 -5.64 4.75 -9.95
CA LEU A 177 -4.27 4.40 -10.33
C LEU A 177 -3.41 5.65 -10.50
N VAL A 178 -2.22 5.66 -9.90
CA VAL A 178 -1.23 6.74 -10.07
C VAL A 178 -0.26 6.37 -11.18
N ASN A 179 -0.26 7.13 -12.27
CA ASN A 179 0.78 7.04 -13.27
C ASN A 179 1.98 7.94 -12.89
N ASN A 180 3.20 7.47 -13.14
CA ASN A 180 4.45 8.19 -12.83
C ASN A 180 4.64 8.55 -11.34
N PHE A 181 4.44 7.57 -10.44
CA PHE A 181 4.62 7.74 -8.98
C PHE A 181 6.05 8.12 -8.55
N PHE A 182 7.05 7.79 -9.36
CA PHE A 182 8.46 8.08 -9.14
C PHE A 182 8.95 9.24 -10.01
N TYR A 183 10.05 9.89 -9.62
CA TYR A 183 10.77 10.77 -10.55
C TYR A 183 11.27 9.98 -11.77
N SER A 184 11.42 10.66 -12.90
CA SER A 184 11.74 10.04 -14.19
C SER A 184 13.08 9.33 -14.16
N SER A 185 13.15 8.18 -14.83
CA SER A 185 14.29 7.27 -14.76
C SER A 185 15.61 7.92 -15.16
N VAL A 186 16.67 7.56 -14.45
CA VAL A 186 18.04 7.99 -14.71
C VAL A 186 18.91 6.75 -14.86
N PRO A 187 19.79 6.65 -15.88
CA PRO A 187 20.59 5.45 -16.10
C PRO A 187 21.37 5.03 -14.86
N ASN A 188 21.14 3.79 -14.41
CA ASN A 188 21.82 3.16 -13.27
C ASN A 188 21.67 3.89 -11.92
N ILE A 189 20.67 4.78 -11.75
CA ILE A 189 20.42 5.52 -10.52
C ILE A 189 18.94 5.45 -10.17
N ALA A 190 18.61 4.76 -9.07
CA ALA A 190 17.25 4.72 -8.55
C ALA A 190 16.72 6.11 -8.17
N GLN A 191 15.47 6.37 -8.53
CA GLN A 191 14.76 7.60 -8.18
C GLN A 191 13.80 7.40 -6.99
N ARG A 192 13.54 8.51 -6.28
CA ARG A 192 12.60 8.55 -5.16
C ARG A 192 11.14 8.65 -5.63
N SER A 193 10.21 8.33 -4.74
CA SER A 193 8.79 8.60 -4.92
C SER A 193 8.50 10.11 -4.81
N ARG A 194 7.46 10.57 -5.52
CA ARG A 194 7.11 12.01 -5.61
C ARG A 194 6.31 12.53 -4.41
N PHE A 195 5.56 11.66 -3.74
CA PHE A 195 4.58 12.06 -2.74
C PHE A 195 5.13 11.97 -1.32
N SER A 196 4.95 13.04 -0.54
CA SER A 196 5.29 13.06 0.88
C SER A 196 4.46 12.04 1.66
N PRO A 197 5.05 11.26 2.58
CA PRO A 197 4.30 10.33 3.42
C PRO A 197 3.23 11.02 4.28
N PHE A 198 3.42 12.32 4.60
CA PHE A 198 2.55 13.07 5.52
C PHE A 198 1.20 13.49 4.91
N ILE A 199 0.99 13.33 3.59
CA ILE A 199 -0.33 13.54 2.99
C ILE A 199 -1.25 12.32 3.19
N PHE A 200 -0.67 11.18 3.57
CA PHE A 200 -1.36 9.92 3.76
C PHE A 200 -1.60 9.65 5.24
N LYS A 201 -2.75 9.06 5.57
CA LYS A 201 -3.01 8.54 6.93
C LYS A 201 -2.45 7.13 7.15
N GLY A 202 -1.96 6.49 6.09
CA GLY A 202 -1.51 5.10 6.12
C GLY A 202 -1.06 4.59 4.76
N THR A 203 -0.24 3.54 4.80
CA THR A 203 0.19 2.79 3.62
C THR A 203 -0.27 1.34 3.74
N VAL A 204 -1.13 0.91 2.82
CA VAL A 204 -1.55 -0.50 2.70
C VAL A 204 -0.70 -1.13 1.62
N PHE A 205 0.16 -2.07 2.00
CA PHE A 205 1.01 -2.78 1.06
C PHE A 205 0.52 -4.23 0.90
N SER A 206 0.27 -4.64 -0.34
CA SER A 206 -0.13 -6.00 -0.67
C SER A 206 0.87 -6.65 -1.61
N THR A 207 1.49 -7.75 -1.17
CA THR A 207 2.48 -8.52 -1.94
C THR A 207 1.86 -9.65 -2.77
N GLY A 208 0.52 -9.77 -2.77
CA GLY A 208 -0.23 -10.70 -3.60
C GLY A 208 -1.69 -10.82 -3.12
N GLY A 209 -2.57 -11.44 -3.91
CA GLY A 209 -3.95 -11.71 -3.49
C GLY A 209 -4.83 -10.47 -3.23
N TYR A 210 -4.46 -9.29 -3.77
CA TYR A 210 -5.22 -8.05 -3.56
C TYR A 210 -6.59 -8.04 -4.26
N SER A 211 -7.46 -7.16 -3.74
CA SER A 211 -8.86 -7.02 -4.15
C SER A 211 -9.06 -6.78 -5.64
N ALA A 212 -10.14 -7.35 -6.21
CA ALA A 212 -10.58 -7.17 -7.60
C ALA A 212 -10.80 -5.71 -8.02
N LEU A 213 -10.93 -4.81 -7.04
CA LEU A 213 -10.95 -3.37 -7.25
C LEU A 213 -9.67 -2.85 -7.90
N TYR A 214 -8.52 -3.53 -7.74
CA TYR A 214 -7.22 -3.10 -8.25
C TYR A 214 -6.74 -4.05 -9.38
N GLY A 215 -6.43 -3.46 -10.54
CA GLY A 215 -5.96 -4.15 -11.75
C GLY A 215 -4.60 -3.65 -12.24
N GLN A 216 -4.17 -4.15 -13.40
CA GLN A 216 -2.94 -3.71 -14.09
C GLN A 216 -1.63 -3.87 -13.30
N ALA A 217 -1.61 -4.79 -12.33
CA ALA A 217 -0.45 -5.14 -11.54
C ALA A 217 -0.28 -6.67 -11.58
N LEU A 218 0.94 -7.17 -11.77
CA LEU A 218 1.22 -8.61 -11.70
C LEU A 218 1.80 -9.04 -10.37
N SER A 219 2.38 -8.13 -9.60
CA SER A 219 3.16 -8.45 -8.39
C SER A 219 2.52 -7.90 -7.13
N SER A 220 2.20 -6.61 -7.11
CA SER A 220 1.83 -5.94 -5.87
C SER A 220 0.97 -4.70 -6.11
N ALA A 221 0.17 -4.37 -5.11
CA ALA A 221 -0.57 -3.11 -5.04
C ALA A 221 -0.16 -2.33 -3.78
N LEU A 222 0.24 -1.08 -3.96
CA LEU A 222 0.46 -0.10 -2.90
C LEU A 222 -0.75 0.84 -2.87
N ILE A 223 -1.57 0.73 -1.82
CA ILE A 223 -2.80 1.51 -1.68
C ILE A 223 -2.56 2.58 -0.61
N LEU A 224 -2.64 3.84 -1.03
CA LEU A 224 -2.40 5.01 -0.22
C LEU A 224 -3.71 5.76 -0.05
N GLU A 225 -4.05 6.10 1.19
CA GLU A 225 -5.23 6.92 1.46
C GLU A 225 -4.82 8.28 2.02
N THR A 226 -5.34 9.34 1.43
CA THR A 226 -5.06 10.69 1.92
C THR A 226 -5.77 10.96 3.25
N ILE A 227 -5.19 11.84 4.08
CA ILE A 227 -5.81 12.27 5.34
C ILE A 227 -7.18 12.93 5.09
N ASP A 228 -8.11 12.78 6.04
CA ASP A 228 -9.52 13.19 5.86
C ASP A 228 -9.76 14.67 6.22
N LEU A 229 -9.69 15.06 7.49
CA LEU A 229 -9.55 16.46 7.89
C LEU A 229 -8.38 16.56 8.86
N PRO A 230 -7.56 17.61 8.79
CA PRO A 230 -6.56 17.86 9.81
C PRO A 230 -7.25 18.12 11.16
N GLU A 231 -6.57 17.83 12.26
CA GLU A 231 -7.11 18.08 13.61
C GLU A 231 -7.28 19.57 13.89
N GLN A 232 -6.35 20.39 13.39
CA GLN A 232 -6.36 21.84 13.51
C GLN A 232 -5.56 22.51 12.38
N SER A 233 -5.65 23.83 12.31
CA SER A 233 -4.85 24.61 11.36
C SER A 233 -3.38 24.59 11.74
N ALA A 234 -2.51 24.40 10.76
CA ALA A 234 -1.07 24.30 10.95
C ALA A 234 -0.31 25.12 9.91
N GLY A 235 0.85 25.66 10.30
CA GLY A 235 1.90 26.10 9.38
C GLY A 235 3.12 25.19 9.53
N SER A 236 3.92 25.05 8.49
CA SER A 236 5.18 24.31 8.54
C SER A 236 6.27 25.05 7.79
N LEU A 237 7.50 24.97 8.31
CA LEU A 237 8.73 25.42 7.66
C LEU A 237 9.80 24.36 7.89
N GLY A 238 10.54 24.03 6.84
CA GLY A 238 11.66 23.10 6.86
C GLY A 238 12.90 23.74 6.24
N PHE A 239 14.04 23.55 6.89
CA PHE A 239 15.36 23.96 6.41
C PHE A 239 16.28 22.76 6.46
N SER A 240 17.04 22.50 5.40
CA SER A 240 17.95 21.37 5.35
C SER A 240 19.17 21.67 4.49
N VAL A 241 20.18 20.80 4.57
CA VAL A 241 21.39 20.88 3.74
C VAL A 241 21.13 20.72 2.24
N ILE A 242 19.93 20.27 1.84
CA ILE A 242 19.53 20.11 0.44
C ILE A 242 18.39 21.03 0.03
N GLY A 243 17.89 21.92 0.88
CA GLY A 243 16.75 22.76 0.49
C GLY A 243 15.87 23.26 1.62
N VAL A 244 14.80 23.96 1.22
CA VAL A 244 13.80 24.56 2.09
C VAL A 244 12.40 24.18 1.65
N ASN A 245 11.50 24.00 2.61
CA ASN A 245 10.08 23.82 2.34
C ASN A 245 9.23 24.62 3.30
N GLY A 246 8.00 24.86 2.88
CA GLY A 246 7.01 25.53 3.72
C GLY A 246 5.61 25.24 3.24
N GLY A 247 4.66 25.31 4.16
CA GLY A 247 3.28 25.05 3.83
C GLY A 247 2.32 25.45 4.92
N VAL A 248 1.05 25.49 4.54
CA VAL A 248 -0.07 25.83 5.41
C VAL A 248 -1.19 24.85 5.20
N GLN A 249 -1.83 24.46 6.29
CA GLN A 249 -3.08 23.73 6.29
C GLN A 249 -4.07 24.52 7.16
N LYS A 250 -5.24 24.86 6.63
CA LYS A 250 -6.32 25.53 7.34
C LYS A 250 -7.52 24.62 7.48
N LEU A 251 -8.04 24.52 8.70
CA LEU A 251 -9.32 23.90 9.03
C LEU A 251 -10.34 25.01 9.26
N THR A 252 -11.53 24.93 8.65
CA THR A 252 -12.60 25.91 8.87
C THR A 252 -13.08 25.88 10.32
N LYS A 253 -13.58 27.01 10.83
CA LYS A 253 -14.08 27.13 12.22
C LYS A 253 -15.15 26.08 12.57
N ASN A 254 -15.99 25.72 11.60
CA ASN A 254 -17.04 24.70 11.76
C ASN A 254 -16.54 23.26 11.61
N LYS A 255 -15.24 23.02 11.37
CA LYS A 255 -14.62 21.69 11.17
C LYS A 255 -15.28 20.84 10.08
N LYS A 256 -15.84 21.49 9.05
CA LYS A 256 -16.47 20.84 7.90
C LYS A 256 -15.62 20.90 6.62
N ALA A 257 -14.65 21.80 6.52
CA ALA A 257 -13.76 21.85 5.38
C ALA A 257 -12.32 22.18 5.77
N SER A 258 -11.37 21.81 4.92
CA SER A 258 -9.97 22.20 5.06
C SER A 258 -9.34 22.41 3.70
N TRP A 259 -8.35 23.29 3.64
CA TRP A 259 -7.47 23.45 2.49
C TRP A 259 -6.03 23.55 2.93
N GLY A 260 -5.10 23.23 2.04
CA GLY A 260 -3.68 23.41 2.30
C GLY A 260 -2.87 23.57 1.04
N PHE A 261 -1.68 24.13 1.21
CA PHE A 261 -0.70 24.35 0.16
C PHE A 261 0.70 24.12 0.74
N ASN A 262 1.55 23.42 0.00
CA ASN A 262 2.95 23.21 0.34
C ASN A 262 3.82 23.52 -0.88
N TYR A 263 5.02 24.02 -0.61
CA TYR A 263 6.06 24.22 -1.59
C TYR A 263 7.41 23.75 -1.02
N ASP A 264 8.16 23.01 -1.84
CA ASP A 264 9.48 22.48 -1.53
C ASP A 264 10.45 22.85 -2.67
N TYR A 265 11.59 23.41 -2.29
CA TYR A 265 12.73 23.64 -3.15
C TYR A 265 13.91 22.83 -2.63
N ALA A 266 14.36 21.87 -3.43
CA ALA A 266 15.52 21.05 -3.12
C ALA A 266 16.60 21.20 -4.19
N ASN A 267 17.84 21.44 -3.78
CA ASN A 267 19.02 21.48 -4.62
C ASN A 267 20.15 20.71 -3.91
N LEU A 268 20.61 19.62 -4.51
CA LEU A 268 21.61 18.74 -3.91
C LEU A 268 23.05 19.28 -4.05
N TRP A 269 23.27 20.37 -4.79
CA TRP A 269 24.60 20.96 -5.01
C TRP A 269 25.39 21.22 -3.71
N PRO A 270 24.81 21.81 -2.63
CA PRO A 270 25.56 22.05 -1.40
C PRO A 270 26.03 20.74 -0.75
N ALA A 271 25.17 19.72 -0.73
CA ALA A 271 25.54 18.40 -0.20
C ALA A 271 26.63 17.74 -1.03
N PHE A 272 26.57 17.86 -2.36
CA PHE A 272 27.56 17.26 -3.28
C PHE A 272 28.93 17.93 -3.23
N LYS A 273 29.03 19.18 -2.74
CA LYS A 273 30.33 19.83 -2.48
C LYS A 273 31.11 19.16 -1.34
N VAL A 274 30.42 18.54 -0.39
CA VAL A 274 31.03 17.84 0.75
C VAL A 274 31.07 16.33 0.50
N ILE A 275 29.98 15.78 -0.02
CA ILE A 275 29.81 14.35 -0.30
C ILE A 275 30.15 14.11 -1.77
N LYS A 276 31.36 13.62 -2.02
CA LYS A 276 31.82 13.31 -3.38
C LYS A 276 30.90 12.27 -4.04
N GLN A 277 30.45 12.59 -5.25
CA GLN A 277 29.67 11.69 -6.09
C GLN A 277 30.58 10.99 -7.10
N ARG A 278 30.18 9.79 -7.54
CA ARG A 278 30.83 9.04 -8.62
C ARG A 278 30.63 9.74 -9.97
N GLN A 279 29.42 10.24 -10.20
CA GLN A 279 29.10 11.01 -11.40
C GLN A 279 29.66 12.44 -11.30
N ASP A 280 30.14 12.94 -12.44
CA ASP A 280 30.53 14.33 -12.62
C ASP A 280 29.31 15.17 -12.98
N TYR A 281 28.65 15.75 -11.97
CA TYR A 281 27.39 16.49 -12.15
C TYR A 281 27.63 17.87 -12.75
N THR A 282 27.19 18.07 -14.00
CA THR A 282 27.10 19.39 -14.64
C THR A 282 25.95 20.21 -14.08
N THR A 283 24.90 19.53 -13.63
CA THR A 283 23.76 20.14 -12.94
C THR A 283 23.33 19.17 -11.86
N ALA A 284 23.63 19.52 -10.60
CA ALA A 284 23.18 18.74 -9.46
C ALA A 284 21.64 18.65 -9.49
N PRO A 285 21.05 17.55 -8.99
CA PRO A 285 19.60 17.39 -8.94
C PRO A 285 18.93 18.56 -8.23
N GLU A 286 18.01 19.21 -8.94
CA GLU A 286 17.23 20.33 -8.46
C GLU A 286 15.75 20.07 -8.70
N TYR A 287 14.93 20.35 -7.69
CA TYR A 287 13.51 20.06 -7.64
C TYR A 287 12.75 21.30 -7.13
N HIS A 288 11.71 21.66 -7.86
CA HIS A 288 10.64 22.52 -7.40
C HIS A 288 9.38 21.68 -7.32
N THR A 289 8.80 21.58 -6.13
CA THR A 289 7.61 20.77 -5.90
C THR A 289 6.56 21.62 -5.19
N GLY A 290 5.33 21.59 -5.68
CA GLY A 290 4.19 22.26 -5.06
C GLY A 290 3.00 21.32 -4.99
N ASP A 291 2.30 21.31 -3.87
CA ASP A 291 1.05 20.57 -3.73
C ASP A 291 -0.04 21.40 -3.05
N ALA A 292 -1.28 21.08 -3.37
CA ALA A 292 -2.46 21.70 -2.80
C ALA A 292 -3.52 20.65 -2.49
N ASN A 293 -4.26 20.84 -1.42
CA ASN A 293 -5.37 19.97 -1.07
C ASN A 293 -6.61 20.76 -0.66
N PHE A 294 -7.78 20.18 -0.92
CA PHE A 294 -9.05 20.68 -0.43
C PHE A 294 -9.95 19.51 -0.02
N ARG A 295 -10.63 19.64 1.12
CA ARG A 295 -11.42 18.54 1.70
C ARG A 295 -12.69 19.12 2.30
N ILE A 296 -13.85 18.56 1.97
CA ILE A 296 -15.16 18.99 2.49
C ILE A 296 -15.93 17.77 2.97
N LYS A 297 -16.53 17.86 4.16
CA LYS A 297 -17.59 16.95 4.60
C LYS A 297 -18.89 17.28 3.89
N THR A 298 -19.42 16.34 3.12
CA THR A 298 -20.74 16.45 2.47
C THR A 298 -21.88 16.05 3.42
N SER A 299 -21.60 15.14 4.36
CA SER A 299 -22.55 14.68 5.38
C SER A 299 -21.80 14.21 6.64
N ASN A 300 -22.48 13.55 7.57
CA ASN A 300 -21.83 12.88 8.71
C ASN A 300 -20.95 11.70 8.29
N THR A 301 -21.21 11.11 7.11
CA THR A 301 -20.51 9.95 6.57
C THR A 301 -19.72 10.26 5.30
N GLY A 302 -20.00 11.40 4.68
CA GLY A 302 -19.54 11.76 3.36
C GLY A 302 -18.40 12.77 3.33
N MET A 303 -17.57 12.66 2.31
CA MET A 303 -16.44 13.55 2.12
C MET A 303 -16.00 13.62 0.66
N VAL A 304 -15.76 14.84 0.18
CA VAL A 304 -15.05 15.13 -1.07
C VAL A 304 -13.62 15.56 -0.73
N LYS A 305 -12.64 14.99 -1.41
CA LYS A 305 -11.21 15.33 -1.26
C LYS A 305 -10.60 15.59 -2.63
N TYR A 306 -9.87 16.68 -2.74
CA TYR A 306 -9.02 17.01 -3.89
C TYR A 306 -7.57 17.11 -3.43
N TYR A 307 -6.67 16.57 -4.23
CA TYR A 307 -5.22 16.71 -4.09
C TYR A 307 -4.61 17.01 -5.46
N GLY A 308 -3.80 18.06 -5.55
CA GLY A 308 -3.04 18.44 -6.73
C GLY A 308 -1.56 18.52 -6.40
N TYR A 309 -0.73 18.05 -7.31
CA TYR A 309 0.73 17.99 -7.20
C TYR A 309 1.34 18.49 -8.51
N PHE A 310 2.42 19.28 -8.38
CA PHE A 310 3.17 19.85 -9.49
C PHE A 310 4.66 19.72 -9.16
N SER A 311 5.45 19.29 -10.13
CA SER A 311 6.91 19.34 -9.99
C SER A 311 7.62 19.68 -11.27
N HIS A 312 8.69 20.46 -11.13
CA HIS A 312 9.69 20.71 -12.14
C HIS A 312 11.04 20.30 -11.59
N ASN A 313 11.80 19.50 -12.34
CA ASN A 313 13.13 19.09 -11.91
C ASN A 313 14.09 18.98 -13.07
N ARG A 314 15.38 19.10 -12.76
CA ARG A 314 16.47 18.96 -13.72
C ARG A 314 17.68 18.31 -13.08
N LEU A 315 18.43 17.58 -13.89
CA LEU A 315 19.74 17.06 -13.55
C LEU A 315 20.58 16.87 -14.81
N GLY A 316 21.89 16.86 -14.65
CA GLY A 316 22.83 16.52 -15.70
C GLY A 316 24.14 16.03 -15.13
N PHE A 317 24.70 14.99 -15.73
CA PHE A 317 25.98 14.45 -15.32
C PHE A 317 26.75 13.84 -16.50
N ARG A 318 28.03 13.57 -16.23
CA ARG A 318 28.93 12.85 -17.11
C ARG A 318 29.57 11.69 -16.36
N GLU A 319 29.89 10.63 -17.07
CA GLU A 319 30.72 9.53 -16.59
C GLU A 319 31.69 9.08 -17.66
N ASN A 320 32.80 8.42 -17.28
CA ASN A 320 33.72 7.85 -18.27
C ASN A 320 32.98 6.80 -19.11
N SER A 321 33.18 6.84 -20.42
CA SER A 321 32.52 5.90 -21.33
C SER A 321 33.10 4.49 -21.15
N ILE A 322 32.20 3.53 -20.91
CA ILE A 322 32.58 2.12 -20.90
C ILE A 322 32.90 1.60 -22.30
N ASP A 323 32.37 2.27 -23.33
CA ASP A 323 32.53 1.86 -24.72
C ASP A 323 33.81 2.37 -25.36
N SER A 324 34.23 3.60 -25.02
CA SER A 324 35.39 4.25 -25.63
C SER A 324 36.30 4.91 -24.59
N ILE A 325 37.56 4.46 -24.51
CA ILE A 325 38.57 5.04 -23.61
C ILE A 325 38.89 6.48 -24.06
N GLY A 326 39.00 7.40 -23.10
CA GLY A 326 39.26 8.82 -23.38
C GLY A 326 38.01 9.64 -23.70
N TYR A 327 36.81 9.06 -23.61
CA TYR A 327 35.54 9.75 -23.83
C TYR A 327 34.63 9.66 -22.59
N LYS A 328 33.66 10.55 -22.51
CA LYS A 328 32.64 10.60 -21.47
C LYS A 328 31.25 10.39 -22.07
N ASP A 329 30.38 9.70 -21.35
CA ASP A 329 28.94 9.64 -21.63
C ASP A 329 28.25 10.73 -20.80
N ALA A 330 27.57 11.67 -21.46
CA ALA A 330 26.80 12.74 -20.84
C ALA A 330 25.30 12.43 -20.89
N PHE A 331 24.61 12.70 -19.79
CA PHE A 331 23.17 12.54 -19.66
C PHE A 331 22.56 13.80 -19.05
N ARG A 332 21.47 14.29 -19.64
CA ARG A 332 20.70 15.45 -19.14
C ARG A 332 19.22 15.10 -19.14
N LEU A 333 18.53 15.49 -18.08
CA LEU A 333 17.08 15.31 -17.93
C LEU A 333 16.46 16.60 -17.39
N LYS A 334 15.38 17.05 -18.04
CA LYS A 334 14.42 18.01 -17.50
C LYS A 334 13.05 17.36 -17.47
N ASN A 335 12.40 17.35 -16.31
CA ASN A 335 11.07 16.78 -16.13
C ASN A 335 10.08 17.85 -15.65
N LEU A 336 8.87 17.81 -16.21
CA LEU A 336 7.69 18.50 -15.72
C LEU A 336 6.62 17.44 -15.45
N ASN A 337 6.07 17.42 -14.25
CA ASN A 337 5.06 16.44 -13.85
C ASN A 337 3.93 17.10 -13.07
N MET A 338 2.71 16.67 -13.33
CA MET A 338 1.51 17.10 -12.64
C MET A 338 0.65 15.88 -12.31
N TYR A 339 0.02 15.88 -11.14
CA TYR A 339 -0.93 14.86 -10.72
C TYR A 339 -2.10 15.48 -9.97
N HIS A 340 -3.32 15.10 -10.33
CA HIS A 340 -4.55 15.56 -9.73
C HIS A 340 -5.40 14.35 -9.35
N ASN A 341 -6.01 14.40 -8.16
CA ASN A 341 -6.91 13.37 -7.65
C ASN A 341 -8.11 14.05 -7.00
N LEU A 342 -9.31 13.63 -7.39
CA LEU A 342 -10.58 14.01 -6.79
C LEU A 342 -11.30 12.73 -6.36
N SER A 343 -11.61 12.61 -5.09
CA SER A 343 -12.37 11.48 -4.54
C SER A 343 -13.61 11.96 -3.78
N TRP A 344 -14.69 11.19 -3.88
CA TRP A 344 -15.93 11.41 -3.14
C TRP A 344 -16.42 10.09 -2.57
N ARG A 345 -16.51 10.01 -1.25
CA ARG A 345 -17.15 8.91 -0.54
C ARG A 345 -18.44 9.37 0.12
N GLU A 346 -19.47 8.54 0.12
CA GLU A 346 -20.75 8.84 0.75
C GLU A 346 -21.46 7.56 1.23
N SER A 347 -22.23 7.66 2.32
CA SER A 347 -23.18 6.62 2.71
C SER A 347 -24.56 7.03 2.21
N LEU A 348 -25.15 6.25 1.30
CA LEU A 348 -26.42 6.59 0.64
C LEU A 348 -27.65 6.15 1.45
N GLY A 349 -27.45 5.57 2.63
CA GLY A 349 -28.53 5.01 3.47
C GLY A 349 -28.84 3.55 3.13
N SER A 350 -29.65 2.90 3.98
CA SER A 350 -30.07 1.51 3.79
C SER A 350 -28.91 0.52 3.54
N GLY A 351 -27.74 0.77 4.13
CA GLY A 351 -26.54 -0.07 3.95
C GLY A 351 -25.78 0.14 2.64
N TRP A 352 -26.13 1.13 1.82
CA TRP A 352 -25.40 1.51 0.62
C TRP A 352 -24.27 2.51 0.91
N LYS A 353 -23.13 2.33 0.24
CA LYS A 353 -22.05 3.31 0.16
C LYS A 353 -21.59 3.49 -1.28
N MET A 354 -21.02 4.66 -1.55
CA MET A 354 -20.47 5.04 -2.84
C MET A 354 -19.06 5.60 -2.62
N ASN A 355 -18.13 5.20 -3.48
CA ASN A 355 -16.81 5.81 -3.62
C ASN A 355 -16.58 6.11 -5.11
N LEU A 356 -16.48 7.39 -5.45
CA LEU A 356 -16.13 7.88 -6.78
C LEU A 356 -14.72 8.48 -6.74
N GLY A 357 -13.93 8.24 -7.78
CA GLY A 357 -12.58 8.76 -7.90
C GLY A 357 -12.26 9.14 -9.34
N VAL A 358 -11.60 10.27 -9.52
CA VAL A 358 -11.05 10.70 -10.81
C VAL A 358 -9.62 11.18 -10.57
N SER A 359 -8.69 10.79 -11.43
CA SER A 359 -7.32 11.31 -11.42
C SER A 359 -6.81 11.62 -12.81
N TYR A 360 -5.94 12.62 -12.89
CA TYR A 360 -5.24 13.02 -14.10
C TYR A 360 -3.75 13.20 -13.81
N ALA A 361 -2.89 12.63 -14.64
CA ALA A 361 -1.45 12.80 -14.57
C ALA A 361 -0.89 13.26 -15.92
N TYR A 362 0.00 14.24 -15.87
CA TYR A 362 0.79 14.69 -17.01
C TYR A 362 2.27 14.54 -16.67
N ASN A 363 3.04 13.99 -17.59
CA ASN A 363 4.49 13.88 -17.46
C ASN A 363 5.17 14.29 -18.77
N LYS A 364 6.14 15.18 -18.69
CA LYS A 364 6.98 15.56 -19.82
C LYS A 364 8.44 15.39 -19.44
N ASP A 365 9.12 14.48 -20.12
CA ASP A 365 10.55 14.28 -20.02
C ASP A 365 11.24 14.86 -21.25
N ASN A 366 12.30 15.63 -21.02
CA ASN A 366 13.25 16.04 -22.05
C ASN A 366 14.61 15.47 -21.66
N ILE A 367 15.01 14.41 -22.34
CA ILE A 367 16.22 13.65 -22.11
C ILE A 367 17.18 13.91 -23.28
N ASN A 368 18.45 14.11 -22.96
CA ASN A 368 19.51 14.19 -23.94
C ASN A 368 20.68 13.31 -23.50
N GLY A 369 21.12 12.42 -24.39
CA GLY A 369 22.36 11.68 -24.28
C GLY A 369 23.36 12.20 -25.31
N SER A 370 24.63 12.31 -24.92
CA SER A 370 25.72 12.58 -25.87
C SER A 370 27.03 11.96 -25.40
N MET A 371 27.89 11.56 -26.34
CA MET A 371 29.29 11.32 -26.04
C MET A 371 30.11 12.59 -26.14
N GLN A 372 31.08 12.74 -25.24
CA GLN A 372 31.95 13.92 -25.15
C GLN A 372 33.43 13.52 -25.13
N ASP A 373 34.29 14.34 -25.73
CA ASP A 373 35.76 14.21 -25.60
C ASP A 373 36.24 14.70 -24.22
N LEU A 374 37.56 14.64 -23.98
CA LEU A 374 38.16 15.15 -22.73
C LEU A 374 38.03 16.66 -22.56
N ASN A 375 37.77 17.40 -23.64
CA ASN A 375 37.49 18.85 -23.63
C ASN A 375 36.00 19.16 -23.48
N GLU A 376 35.18 18.14 -23.18
CA GLU A 376 33.73 18.21 -22.96
C GLU A 376 32.92 18.65 -24.18
N LYS A 377 33.49 18.51 -25.38
CA LYS A 377 32.79 18.75 -26.65
C LYS A 377 32.07 17.49 -27.08
N ASP A 378 30.83 17.66 -27.54
CA ASP A 378 30.06 16.55 -28.07
C ASP A 378 30.74 15.98 -29.33
N VAL A 379 30.82 14.66 -29.40
CA VAL A 379 31.42 13.91 -30.51
C VAL A 379 30.52 12.75 -30.89
N VAL A 380 30.61 12.33 -32.16
CA VAL A 380 29.95 11.13 -32.67
C VAL A 380 31.05 10.16 -33.06
N LEU A 381 31.07 8.96 -32.49
CA LEU A 381 32.03 7.92 -32.84
C LEU A 381 31.34 6.83 -33.64
N SER A 382 32.05 6.27 -34.63
CA SER A 382 31.52 5.22 -35.48
C SER A 382 31.14 3.98 -34.67
N GLY A 383 29.92 3.46 -34.89
CA GLY A 383 29.35 2.31 -34.17
C GLY A 383 28.75 2.64 -32.80
N LEU A 384 28.80 3.91 -32.37
CA LEU A 384 28.24 4.40 -31.11
C LEU A 384 27.35 5.63 -31.30
N GLU A 385 26.88 5.86 -32.52
CA GLU A 385 26.08 7.02 -32.88
C GLU A 385 24.78 7.10 -32.06
N TRP A 386 24.20 5.95 -31.71
CA TRP A 386 22.99 5.82 -30.88
C TRP A 386 23.12 6.42 -29.46
N LYS A 387 24.34 6.67 -28.97
CA LYS A 387 24.56 7.36 -27.69
C LYS A 387 24.24 8.85 -27.76
N ASN A 388 24.18 9.41 -28.97
CA ASN A 388 23.86 10.81 -29.20
C ASN A 388 22.40 10.90 -29.62
N PHE A 389 21.54 11.30 -28.69
CA PHE A 389 20.11 11.35 -28.93
C PHE A 389 19.40 12.44 -28.11
N GLY A 390 18.23 12.83 -28.60
CA GLY A 390 17.22 13.58 -27.87
C GLY A 390 15.95 12.74 -27.70
N LEU A 391 15.28 12.86 -26.56
CA LEU A 391 13.96 12.26 -26.36
C LEU A 391 13.07 13.25 -25.62
N ILE A 392 12.01 13.69 -26.28
CA ILE A 392 10.92 14.42 -25.64
C ILE A 392 9.74 13.47 -25.51
N SER A 393 9.45 12.99 -24.31
CA SER A 393 8.30 12.13 -24.04
C SER A 393 7.22 12.92 -23.33
N LYS A 394 5.99 12.92 -23.87
CA LYS A 394 4.80 13.51 -23.24
C LYS A 394 3.79 12.42 -22.95
N GLY A 395 3.48 12.19 -21.69
CA GLY A 395 2.48 11.22 -21.25
C GLY A 395 1.30 11.90 -20.58
N ASN A 396 0.09 11.56 -21.00
CA ASN A 396 -1.17 11.94 -20.38
C ASN A 396 -1.86 10.67 -19.87
N TYR A 397 -2.36 10.70 -18.65
CA TYR A 397 -3.06 9.58 -18.05
C TYR A 397 -4.29 10.06 -17.29
N PHE A 398 -5.44 9.50 -17.61
CA PHE A 398 -6.71 9.78 -16.94
C PHE A 398 -7.28 8.47 -16.39
N ASN A 399 -7.73 8.48 -15.14
CA ASN A 399 -8.44 7.36 -14.51
C ASN A 399 -9.74 7.89 -13.91
N ALA A 400 -10.83 7.19 -14.15
CA ALA A 400 -12.13 7.42 -13.51
C ALA A 400 -12.66 6.09 -12.97
N LYS A 401 -13.14 6.10 -11.73
CA LYS A 401 -13.54 4.90 -11.01
C LYS A 401 -14.79 5.15 -10.17
N ALA A 402 -15.72 4.23 -10.26
CA ALA A 402 -16.92 4.22 -9.43
C ALA A 402 -17.03 2.88 -8.72
N VAL A 403 -17.21 2.90 -7.40
CA VAL A 403 -17.39 1.73 -6.56
C VAL A 403 -18.64 1.92 -5.70
N PHE A 404 -19.53 0.95 -5.74
CA PHE A 404 -20.70 0.87 -4.88
C PHE A 404 -20.58 -0.32 -3.96
N GLU A 405 -20.92 -0.13 -2.70
CA GLU A 405 -20.99 -1.18 -1.69
C GLU A 405 -22.42 -1.29 -1.19
N LYS A 406 -22.93 -2.51 -1.11
CA LYS A 406 -24.18 -2.84 -0.44
C LYS A 406 -23.90 -3.81 0.70
N ARG A 407 -24.19 -3.37 1.92
CA ARG A 407 -24.30 -4.28 3.07
C ARG A 407 -25.46 -5.24 2.85
N LEU A 408 -25.17 -6.52 3.07
CA LEU A 408 -26.14 -7.60 3.03
C LEU A 408 -26.69 -7.79 4.46
N GLY A 409 -26.34 -8.88 5.13
CA GLY A 409 -26.64 -9.12 6.55
C GLY A 409 -25.40 -9.03 7.44
N GLY A 410 -25.55 -8.45 8.63
CA GLY A 410 -24.45 -8.24 9.58
C GLY A 410 -23.38 -7.34 8.98
N ILE A 411 -22.14 -7.86 8.91
CA ILE A 411 -21.00 -7.16 8.33
C ILE A 411 -20.63 -7.65 6.92
N SER A 412 -21.39 -8.59 6.36
CA SER A 412 -21.20 -9.06 4.98
C SER A 412 -21.62 -7.98 3.99
N ALA A 413 -20.88 -7.85 2.89
CA ALA A 413 -21.10 -6.83 1.88
C ALA A 413 -20.77 -7.34 0.48
N VAL A 414 -21.42 -6.75 -0.52
CA VAL A 414 -21.01 -6.85 -1.92
C VAL A 414 -20.53 -5.48 -2.39
N ARG A 415 -19.42 -5.47 -3.10
CA ARG A 415 -18.84 -4.31 -3.77
C ARG A 415 -18.80 -4.56 -5.26
N PHE A 416 -19.17 -3.58 -6.05
CA PHE A 416 -19.08 -3.66 -7.50
C PHE A 416 -18.82 -2.28 -8.08
N GLY A 417 -18.31 -2.24 -9.31
CA GLY A 417 -17.92 -0.97 -9.89
C GLY A 417 -17.34 -1.08 -11.29
N SER A 418 -16.97 0.09 -11.80
CA SER A 418 -16.34 0.25 -13.10
C SER A 418 -15.13 1.17 -12.98
N GLU A 419 -14.17 0.96 -13.86
CA GLU A 419 -12.96 1.77 -13.97
C GLU A 419 -12.66 2.01 -15.43
N TYR A 420 -12.28 3.24 -15.76
CA TYR A 420 -11.89 3.65 -17.09
C TYR A 420 -10.54 4.33 -17.03
N ASN A 421 -9.60 3.83 -17.81
CA ASN A 421 -8.27 4.41 -17.95
C ASN A 421 -8.09 4.87 -19.39
N TYR A 422 -7.62 6.09 -19.56
CA TYR A 422 -7.17 6.61 -20.83
C TYR A 422 -5.71 7.01 -20.70
N SER A 423 -4.85 6.51 -21.58
CA SER A 423 -3.45 6.91 -21.66
C SER A 423 -3.09 7.34 -23.06
N GLN A 424 -2.33 8.43 -23.17
CA GLN A 424 -1.73 8.89 -24.40
C GLN A 424 -0.26 9.24 -24.17
N ASP A 425 0.64 8.50 -24.82
CA ASP A 425 2.07 8.73 -24.80
C ASP A 425 2.56 9.16 -26.18
N ASP A 426 3.12 10.37 -26.27
CA ASP A 426 3.62 10.99 -27.50
C ASP A 426 5.15 11.21 -27.44
N PRO A 427 5.97 10.16 -27.59
CA PRO A 427 7.42 10.30 -27.66
C PRO A 427 7.88 10.87 -29.01
N ASN A 428 8.82 11.82 -28.94
CA ASN A 428 9.60 12.33 -30.05
C ASN A 428 11.08 12.00 -29.80
N TYR A 429 11.63 11.07 -30.56
CA TYR A 429 13.03 10.69 -30.51
C TYR A 429 13.81 11.41 -31.61
N THR A 430 14.92 12.06 -31.28
CA THR A 430 15.83 12.67 -32.23
C THR A 430 17.13 11.89 -32.23
N ASP A 431 17.54 11.37 -33.39
CA ASP A 431 18.80 10.64 -33.52
C ASP A 431 20.01 11.56 -33.67
N HIS A 432 21.20 10.97 -33.82
CA HIS A 432 22.46 11.68 -33.95
C HIS A 432 22.56 12.56 -35.22
N SER A 433 21.74 12.30 -36.24
CA SER A 433 21.70 13.11 -37.48
C SER A 433 20.81 14.34 -37.34
N GLY A 434 20.06 14.44 -36.23
CA GLY A 434 19.05 15.46 -36.00
C GLY A 434 17.67 15.09 -36.56
N GLN A 435 17.53 13.90 -37.18
CA GLN A 435 16.23 13.41 -37.64
C GLN A 435 15.35 13.06 -36.45
N SER A 436 14.09 13.49 -36.51
CA SER A 436 13.10 13.29 -35.43
C SER A 436 12.03 12.29 -35.83
N TYR A 437 11.71 11.37 -34.92
CA TYR A 437 10.73 10.30 -35.05
C TYR A 437 9.65 10.50 -34.00
N ASN A 438 8.47 10.88 -34.47
CA ASN A 438 7.30 11.10 -33.63
C ASN A 438 6.40 9.86 -33.66
N PHE A 439 5.87 9.48 -32.50
CA PHE A 439 4.88 8.44 -32.39
C PHE A 439 3.84 8.81 -31.33
N SER A 440 2.66 8.20 -31.40
CA SER A 440 1.56 8.39 -30.45
C SER A 440 0.94 7.04 -30.12
N ILE A 441 0.94 6.67 -28.85
CA ILE A 441 0.26 5.49 -28.34
C ILE A 441 -0.96 5.98 -27.59
N LYS A 442 -2.15 5.51 -27.98
CA LYS A 442 -3.39 5.78 -27.28
C LYS A 442 -4.00 4.48 -26.80
N GLU A 443 -4.47 4.47 -25.57
CA GLU A 443 -5.13 3.31 -25.00
C GLU A 443 -6.33 3.72 -24.16
N HIS A 444 -7.41 2.99 -24.36
CA HIS A 444 -8.63 2.99 -23.59
C HIS A 444 -8.77 1.62 -22.93
N LEU A 445 -8.55 1.55 -21.61
CA LEU A 445 -8.76 0.33 -20.83
C LEU A 445 -10.04 0.50 -20.00
N LYS A 446 -11.06 -0.27 -20.35
CA LYS A 446 -12.34 -0.33 -19.64
C LYS A 446 -12.35 -1.53 -18.72
N SER A 447 -12.86 -1.37 -17.50
CA SER A 447 -12.94 -2.47 -16.55
C SER A 447 -14.23 -2.44 -15.76
N VAL A 448 -14.74 -3.62 -15.43
CA VAL A 448 -15.82 -3.84 -14.48
C VAL A 448 -15.39 -4.89 -13.47
N PHE A 449 -15.83 -4.75 -12.23
CA PHE A 449 -15.47 -5.67 -11.16
C PHE A 449 -16.60 -5.83 -10.16
N ALA A 450 -16.61 -7.00 -9.52
CA ALA A 450 -17.45 -7.29 -8.37
C ALA A 450 -16.67 -8.13 -7.36
N GLU A 451 -16.91 -7.91 -6.08
CA GLU A 451 -16.28 -8.61 -4.98
C GLU A 451 -17.22 -8.65 -3.77
N THR A 452 -17.32 -9.79 -3.10
CA THR A 452 -18.07 -9.95 -1.86
C THR A 452 -17.11 -10.12 -0.69
N ASP A 453 -17.45 -9.57 0.48
CA ASP A 453 -16.93 -10.01 1.77
C ASP A 453 -18.06 -10.76 2.49
N ILE A 454 -17.96 -12.08 2.59
CA ILE A 454 -18.97 -12.96 3.17
C ILE A 454 -18.46 -13.48 4.51
N TYR A 455 -19.10 -13.07 5.58
CA TYR A 455 -18.83 -13.57 6.92
C TYR A 455 -19.81 -14.66 7.27
N LEU A 456 -19.34 -15.91 7.29
CA LEU A 456 -20.13 -17.09 7.62
C LEU A 456 -20.28 -17.22 9.14
N THR A 457 -19.22 -16.91 9.90
CA THR A 457 -19.20 -16.85 11.37
C THR A 457 -18.25 -15.74 11.83
N ASN A 458 -18.17 -15.47 13.14
CA ASN A 458 -17.11 -14.63 13.69
C ASN A 458 -15.69 -15.19 13.46
N ALA A 459 -15.56 -16.49 13.17
CA ALA A 459 -14.28 -17.16 12.95
C ALA A 459 -13.96 -17.43 11.47
N LEU A 460 -14.93 -17.40 10.55
CA LEU A 460 -14.74 -17.77 9.15
C LEU A 460 -15.34 -16.73 8.21
N ALA A 461 -14.52 -16.22 7.30
CA ALA A 461 -14.94 -15.32 6.23
C ALA A 461 -14.32 -15.72 4.90
N ALA A 462 -15.03 -15.41 3.83
CA ALA A 462 -14.62 -15.61 2.45
C ALA A 462 -14.76 -14.33 1.65
N LYS A 463 -13.85 -14.12 0.71
CA LYS A 463 -13.90 -13.07 -0.30
C LYS A 463 -13.92 -13.72 -1.66
N LEU A 464 -14.93 -13.40 -2.45
CA LEU A 464 -15.08 -13.90 -3.82
C LEU A 464 -15.17 -12.69 -4.72
N GLY A 465 -14.34 -12.62 -5.75
CA GLY A 465 -14.35 -11.49 -6.66
C GLY A 465 -13.90 -11.83 -8.06
N GLY A 466 -14.21 -10.95 -8.98
CA GLY A 466 -13.84 -11.03 -10.38
C GLY A 466 -13.67 -9.65 -10.96
N ARG A 467 -12.73 -9.53 -11.90
CA ARG A 467 -12.53 -8.32 -12.69
C ARG A 467 -12.50 -8.71 -14.16
N PHE A 468 -13.18 -7.94 -14.99
CA PHE A 468 -13.12 -8.02 -16.44
C PHE A 468 -12.48 -6.73 -16.97
N GLU A 469 -11.58 -6.85 -17.93
CA GLU A 469 -10.94 -5.71 -18.59
C GLU A 469 -10.99 -5.86 -20.10
N GLN A 470 -11.19 -4.76 -20.83
CA GLN A 470 -11.08 -4.68 -22.29
C GLN A 470 -10.11 -3.56 -22.65
N SER A 471 -9.12 -3.89 -23.48
CA SER A 471 -8.10 -2.99 -23.99
C SER A 471 -8.38 -2.66 -25.46
N SER A 472 -8.37 -1.38 -25.80
CA SER A 472 -8.52 -0.93 -27.19
C SER A 472 -7.24 -1.07 -28.02
N LEU A 473 -6.07 -1.02 -27.37
CA LEU A 473 -4.76 -0.99 -28.00
C LEU A 473 -4.44 -2.26 -28.79
N PHE A 474 -4.87 -3.41 -28.29
CA PHE A 474 -4.70 -4.72 -28.94
C PHE A 474 -6.03 -5.47 -29.13
N ASP A 475 -7.16 -4.79 -28.89
CA ASP A 475 -8.54 -5.31 -29.03
C ASP A 475 -8.76 -6.68 -28.37
N ARG A 476 -8.37 -6.78 -27.09
CA ARG A 476 -8.50 -8.00 -26.27
C ARG A 476 -9.22 -7.73 -24.98
N SER A 477 -9.82 -8.80 -24.44
CA SER A 477 -10.46 -8.81 -23.13
C SER A 477 -9.86 -9.89 -22.24
N ASN A 478 -9.87 -9.67 -20.93
CA ASN A 478 -9.42 -10.64 -19.93
C ASN A 478 -10.42 -10.77 -18.76
N ILE A 479 -10.36 -11.89 -18.03
CA ILE A 479 -11.12 -12.13 -16.81
C ILE A 479 -10.22 -12.63 -15.69
N ALA A 480 -10.29 -11.96 -14.54
CA ALA A 480 -9.42 -12.14 -13.39
C ALA A 480 -10.24 -12.55 -12.15
N PRO A 481 -10.57 -13.85 -11.98
CA PRO A 481 -11.22 -14.36 -10.78
C PRO A 481 -10.27 -14.37 -9.59
N ARG A 482 -10.81 -14.14 -8.39
CA ARG A 482 -10.08 -14.07 -7.12
C ARG A 482 -10.91 -14.65 -5.98
N VAL A 483 -10.26 -15.40 -5.10
CA VAL A 483 -10.85 -15.94 -3.88
C VAL A 483 -9.88 -15.79 -2.71
N SER A 484 -10.39 -15.45 -1.54
CA SER A 484 -9.63 -15.52 -0.30
C SER A 484 -10.51 -16.09 0.82
N LEU A 485 -9.89 -16.89 1.68
CA LEU A 485 -10.51 -17.47 2.87
C LEU A 485 -9.71 -17.02 4.08
N ALA A 486 -10.40 -16.67 5.17
CA ALA A 486 -9.77 -16.32 6.43
C ALA A 486 -10.45 -17.06 7.59
N TYR A 487 -9.65 -17.65 8.46
CA TYR A 487 -10.10 -18.42 9.61
C TYR A 487 -9.37 -17.98 10.89
N LYS A 488 -10.13 -17.65 11.94
CA LYS A 488 -9.56 -17.36 13.27
C LYS A 488 -9.09 -18.65 13.93
N THR A 489 -7.81 -18.69 14.23
CA THR A 489 -7.20 -19.78 15.02
C THR A 489 -7.12 -19.42 16.51
N GLY A 490 -7.42 -18.17 16.88
CA GLY A 490 -7.37 -17.66 18.26
C GLY A 490 -7.84 -16.20 18.36
N LYS A 491 -7.77 -15.60 19.56
CA LYS A 491 -8.28 -14.24 19.83
C LYS A 491 -7.64 -13.16 18.96
N GLU A 492 -6.33 -13.29 18.71
CA GLU A 492 -5.48 -12.34 17.99
C GLU A 492 -4.72 -13.01 16.85
N SER A 493 -5.14 -14.21 16.44
CA SER A 493 -4.44 -15.01 15.43
C SER A 493 -5.41 -15.57 14.39
N GLN A 494 -4.98 -15.59 13.14
CA GLN A 494 -5.75 -16.12 12.02
C GLN A 494 -4.85 -16.74 10.97
N ALA A 495 -5.40 -17.71 10.25
CA ALA A 495 -4.83 -18.25 9.03
C ALA A 495 -5.66 -17.78 7.83
N SER A 496 -5.03 -17.54 6.69
CA SER A 496 -5.72 -17.18 5.47
C SER A 496 -5.09 -17.83 4.24
N LEU A 497 -5.93 -18.09 3.24
CA LEU A 497 -5.57 -18.57 1.92
C LEU A 497 -6.07 -17.57 0.88
N ALA A 498 -5.31 -17.38 -0.20
CA ALA A 498 -5.77 -16.62 -1.35
C ALA A 498 -5.30 -17.25 -2.66
N TYR A 499 -6.16 -17.12 -3.66
CA TYR A 499 -5.92 -17.46 -5.05
C TYR A 499 -6.42 -16.32 -5.93
N GLY A 500 -5.70 -15.98 -6.99
CA GLY A 500 -6.18 -15.01 -7.96
C GLY A 500 -5.38 -14.98 -9.24
N ILE A 501 -6.04 -14.56 -10.32
CA ILE A 501 -5.41 -14.25 -11.61
C ILE A 501 -5.32 -12.73 -11.76
N PHE A 502 -4.19 -12.27 -12.29
CA PHE A 502 -3.86 -10.87 -12.47
C PHE A 502 -3.29 -10.64 -13.88
N TYR A 503 -3.68 -9.53 -14.50
CA TYR A 503 -3.26 -9.13 -15.83
C TYR A 503 -2.63 -7.73 -15.81
N GLN A 504 -1.77 -7.48 -16.79
CA GLN A 504 -1.16 -6.17 -17.02
C GLN A 504 -0.86 -5.96 -18.50
N ASN A 505 -1.10 -4.75 -18.99
CA ASN A 505 -0.71 -4.35 -20.34
C ASN A 505 0.82 -4.27 -20.50
N PRO A 506 1.36 -4.54 -21.70
CA PRO A 506 2.76 -4.26 -22.00
C PRO A 506 3.16 -2.82 -21.66
N GLU A 507 4.41 -2.63 -21.21
CA GLU A 507 4.94 -1.27 -20.98
C GLU A 507 5.05 -0.49 -22.30
N THR A 508 4.77 0.81 -22.27
CA THR A 508 4.78 1.72 -23.42
C THR A 508 6.03 1.59 -24.29
N LYS A 509 7.21 1.40 -23.69
CA LYS A 509 8.49 1.24 -24.41
C LYS A 509 8.53 0.03 -25.36
N TYR A 510 7.72 -0.99 -25.11
CA TYR A 510 7.63 -2.22 -25.92
C TYR A 510 6.55 -2.14 -27.00
N LEU A 511 5.60 -1.21 -26.89
CA LEU A 511 4.49 -1.04 -27.84
C LEU A 511 4.90 -0.47 -29.21
N ARG A 512 6.18 -0.12 -29.38
CA ARG A 512 6.77 0.29 -30.67
C ARG A 512 7.09 -0.89 -31.59
N SER A 513 6.90 -2.12 -31.12
CA SER A 513 7.42 -3.30 -31.80
C SER A 513 6.46 -3.89 -32.84
N VAL A 514 7.01 -4.70 -33.75
CA VAL A 514 6.30 -5.42 -34.81
C VAL A 514 5.45 -6.59 -34.27
N GLY A 515 5.73 -7.04 -33.04
CA GLY A 515 5.01 -8.15 -32.41
C GLY A 515 3.56 -7.81 -32.05
N ASN A 516 2.63 -8.72 -32.33
CA ASN A 516 1.25 -8.63 -31.84
C ASN A 516 1.25 -8.96 -30.33
N LEU A 517 1.37 -7.93 -29.49
CA LEU A 517 1.48 -8.09 -28.04
C LEU A 517 0.11 -8.24 -27.37
N ASP A 518 0.08 -9.00 -26.28
CA ASP A 518 -1.11 -9.25 -25.45
C ASP A 518 -0.84 -8.93 -23.96
N PHE A 519 -1.85 -9.08 -23.10
CA PHE A 519 -1.72 -8.96 -21.65
C PHE A 519 -0.72 -10.00 -21.12
N ALA A 520 0.19 -9.55 -20.25
CA ALA A 520 0.94 -10.46 -19.40
C ALA A 520 0.06 -10.93 -18.24
N ARG A 521 0.29 -12.15 -17.75
CA ARG A 521 -0.54 -12.79 -16.72
C ARG A 521 0.30 -13.32 -15.56
N ALA A 522 -0.24 -13.19 -14.35
CA ALA A 522 0.27 -13.85 -13.16
C ALA A 522 -0.87 -14.52 -12.36
N THR A 523 -0.65 -15.76 -11.94
CA THR A 523 -1.56 -16.49 -11.03
C THR A 523 -0.89 -16.62 -9.67
N HIS A 524 -1.56 -16.17 -8.61
CA HIS A 524 -1.02 -16.17 -7.24
C HIS A 524 -1.71 -17.23 -6.38
N TYR A 525 -0.92 -17.90 -5.55
CA TYR A 525 -1.36 -18.77 -4.47
C TYR A 525 -0.63 -18.31 -3.21
N VAL A 526 -1.39 -17.97 -2.17
CA VAL A 526 -0.84 -17.39 -0.93
C VAL A 526 -1.45 -18.09 0.27
N ALA A 527 -0.62 -18.49 1.21
CA ALA A 527 -1.02 -19.02 2.51
C ALA A 527 -0.33 -18.22 3.62
N GLN A 528 -1.11 -17.67 4.54
CA GLN A 528 -0.62 -16.75 5.57
C GLN A 528 -1.09 -17.20 6.95
N TYR A 529 -0.21 -17.02 7.94
CA TYR A 529 -0.56 -17.02 9.35
C TYR A 529 -0.19 -15.66 9.95
N LEU A 530 -1.15 -15.00 10.59
CA LEU A 530 -0.99 -13.69 11.19
C LEU A 530 -1.41 -13.75 12.66
N LYS A 531 -0.52 -13.34 13.56
CA LYS A 531 -0.84 -13.03 14.96
C LYS A 531 -0.55 -11.55 15.20
N SER A 532 -1.57 -10.76 15.48
CA SER A 532 -1.42 -9.31 15.55
C SER A 532 -2.32 -8.67 16.61
N ASN A 533 -1.76 -7.74 17.36
CA ASN A 533 -2.46 -6.82 18.24
C ASN A 533 -1.82 -5.43 18.16
N LYS A 534 -2.21 -4.51 19.07
CA LYS A 534 -1.71 -3.13 19.07
C LYS A 534 -0.18 -3.02 19.21
N TYR A 535 0.48 -4.00 19.82
CA TYR A 535 1.88 -3.93 20.21
C TYR A 535 2.78 -4.91 19.45
N ILE A 536 2.27 -6.09 19.13
CA ILE A 536 3.03 -7.18 18.52
C ILE A 536 2.32 -7.61 17.24
N THR A 537 3.10 -7.72 16.16
CA THR A 537 2.66 -8.30 14.89
C THR A 537 3.66 -9.35 14.45
N ALA A 538 3.19 -10.58 14.28
CA ALA A 538 3.94 -11.71 13.75
C ALA A 538 3.21 -12.26 12.53
N ARG A 539 3.90 -12.34 11.39
CA ARG A 539 3.35 -12.82 10.12
C ARG A 539 4.31 -13.83 9.50
N VAL A 540 3.77 -14.95 9.09
CA VAL A 540 4.44 -15.95 8.25
C VAL A 540 3.60 -16.12 7.00
N GLU A 541 4.22 -16.04 5.83
CA GLU A 541 3.52 -16.22 4.55
C GLU A 541 4.33 -17.12 3.62
N VAL A 542 3.64 -18.03 2.96
CA VAL A 542 4.17 -18.87 1.88
C VAL A 542 3.42 -18.50 0.61
N PHE A 543 4.15 -18.35 -0.49
CA PHE A 543 3.53 -17.99 -1.76
C PHE A 543 4.10 -18.81 -2.93
N TYR A 544 3.25 -19.00 -3.93
CA TYR A 544 3.62 -19.48 -5.26
C TYR A 544 2.94 -18.58 -6.30
N LYS A 545 3.71 -18.12 -7.28
CA LYS A 545 3.26 -17.23 -8.34
C LYS A 545 3.71 -17.81 -9.66
N LYS A 546 2.76 -18.03 -10.57
CA LYS A 546 3.02 -18.52 -11.93
C LYS A 546 2.81 -17.40 -12.94
N TYR A 547 3.82 -17.12 -13.75
CA TYR A 547 3.77 -16.18 -14.84
C TYR A 547 3.49 -16.88 -16.17
N GLN A 548 2.68 -16.23 -16.99
CA GLN A 548 2.36 -16.63 -18.35
C GLN A 548 2.30 -15.36 -19.21
N ASP A 549 2.45 -15.56 -20.51
CA ASP A 549 2.27 -14.52 -21.52
C ASP A 549 3.22 -13.32 -21.33
N LEU A 550 4.43 -13.58 -20.83
CA LEU A 550 5.46 -12.55 -20.63
C LEU A 550 6.08 -12.14 -21.96
N ILE A 551 6.44 -10.86 -22.07
CA ILE A 551 7.06 -10.30 -23.27
C ILE A 551 8.45 -10.92 -23.49
N LYS A 552 8.70 -11.37 -24.72
CA LYS A 552 10.01 -11.75 -25.24
C LYS A 552 10.53 -10.66 -26.17
N THR A 553 11.84 -10.43 -26.15
CA THR A 553 12.48 -9.45 -27.03
C THR A 553 13.58 -10.10 -27.85
N ASN A 554 13.73 -9.65 -29.09
CA ASN A 554 14.78 -10.08 -30.02
C ASN A 554 15.53 -8.87 -30.56
N ALA A 555 16.78 -9.09 -31.01
CA ALA A 555 17.54 -8.09 -31.76
C ALA A 555 16.87 -7.83 -33.12
N GLN A 556 16.83 -6.56 -33.55
CA GLN A 556 16.23 -6.20 -34.84
C GLN A 556 17.12 -6.61 -36.03
N ASN A 557 18.44 -6.60 -35.87
CA ASN A 557 19.44 -7.05 -36.85
C ASN A 557 20.60 -7.73 -36.12
N ASN A 558 21.34 -8.64 -36.79
CA ASN A 558 22.49 -9.35 -36.20
C ASN A 558 23.61 -8.43 -35.69
N ASN A 559 23.66 -7.18 -36.14
CA ASN A 559 24.66 -6.18 -35.75
C ASN A 559 24.11 -5.11 -34.78
N ASP A 560 22.87 -5.23 -34.31
CA ASP A 560 22.23 -4.23 -33.45
C ASP A 560 21.81 -4.84 -32.11
N ASN A 561 22.30 -4.28 -31.00
CA ASN A 561 21.91 -4.71 -29.64
C ASN A 561 20.55 -4.13 -29.23
N GLN A 562 19.88 -3.35 -30.07
CA GLN A 562 18.53 -2.88 -29.80
C GLN A 562 17.53 -4.04 -29.79
N GLN A 563 17.01 -4.31 -28.59
CA GLN A 563 16.01 -5.34 -28.34
C GLN A 563 14.60 -4.77 -28.51
N ILE A 564 13.82 -5.34 -29.42
CA ILE A 564 12.42 -5.00 -29.65
C ILE A 564 11.51 -6.17 -29.24
N ALA A 565 10.28 -5.89 -28.82
CA ALA A 565 9.35 -6.91 -28.33
C ALA A 565 8.84 -7.83 -29.46
N ALA A 566 9.12 -9.11 -29.40
CA ALA A 566 8.80 -10.05 -30.48
C ALA A 566 7.41 -10.70 -30.32
N ASN A 567 7.06 -11.13 -29.11
CA ASN A 567 5.83 -11.86 -28.80
C ASN A 567 5.61 -11.96 -27.27
N ASN A 568 4.53 -12.62 -26.85
CA ASN A 568 4.19 -12.92 -25.46
C ASN A 568 4.48 -14.39 -25.07
N ASN A 569 5.44 -15.09 -25.67
CA ASN A 569 5.65 -16.52 -25.37
C ASN A 569 6.38 -16.79 -24.04
N GLY A 570 6.77 -15.74 -23.30
CA GLY A 570 7.52 -15.88 -22.07
C GLY A 570 6.67 -16.43 -20.91
N TYR A 571 7.32 -17.08 -19.96
CA TYR A 571 6.68 -17.72 -18.80
C TYR A 571 7.62 -17.72 -17.60
N GLY A 572 7.16 -18.19 -16.44
CA GLY A 572 8.04 -18.35 -15.29
C GLY A 572 7.28 -18.60 -13.99
N ASP A 573 8.02 -18.61 -12.89
CA ASP A 573 7.45 -18.70 -11.55
C ASP A 573 8.30 -17.98 -10.50
N ALA A 574 7.65 -17.67 -9.37
CA ALA A 574 8.27 -17.16 -8.16
C ALA A 574 7.62 -17.81 -6.95
N LYS A 575 8.41 -18.34 -6.03
CA LYS A 575 7.94 -19.02 -4.82
C LYS A 575 8.83 -18.70 -3.64
N GLY A 576 8.27 -18.72 -2.44
CA GLY A 576 9.02 -18.25 -1.29
C GLY A 576 8.29 -18.31 0.03
N ILE A 577 9.04 -17.94 1.07
CA ILE A 577 8.58 -17.81 2.45
C ILE A 577 8.97 -16.43 2.97
N GLU A 578 8.05 -15.75 3.63
CA GLU A 578 8.22 -14.43 4.20
C GLU A 578 7.90 -14.45 5.69
N LEU A 579 8.76 -13.79 6.48
CA LEU A 579 8.60 -13.65 7.92
C LEU A 579 8.63 -12.17 8.29
N PHE A 580 7.71 -11.74 9.14
CA PHE A 580 7.70 -10.40 9.72
C PHE A 580 7.37 -10.48 11.20
N TRP A 581 8.17 -9.80 12.01
CA TRP A 581 7.97 -9.65 13.45
C TRP A 581 8.18 -8.20 13.83
N ARG A 582 7.18 -7.55 14.41
CA ARG A 582 7.27 -6.21 15.01
C ARG A 582 6.84 -6.27 16.46
N ASP A 583 7.58 -5.62 17.32
CA ASP A 583 7.33 -5.59 18.76
C ASP A 583 7.63 -4.20 19.32
N LYS A 584 6.60 -3.64 19.96
CA LYS A 584 6.61 -2.32 20.58
C LYS A 584 6.54 -2.35 22.10
N LYS A 585 6.49 -3.55 22.72
CA LYS A 585 6.12 -3.67 24.14
C LYS A 585 7.12 -4.45 24.97
N THR A 586 7.76 -5.49 24.43
CA THR A 586 8.61 -6.37 25.24
C THR A 586 9.79 -5.60 25.85
N ILE A 587 10.32 -4.62 25.11
CA ILE A 587 11.37 -3.71 25.59
C ILE A 587 10.76 -2.31 25.68
N LYS A 588 10.80 -1.72 26.88
CA LYS A 588 10.25 -0.39 27.14
C LYS A 588 10.90 0.67 26.25
N ASN A 589 10.07 1.49 25.61
CA ASN A 589 10.46 2.60 24.71
C ASN A 589 11.32 2.14 23.51
N PHE A 590 11.09 0.92 23.03
CA PHE A 590 11.84 0.33 21.93
C PHE A 590 10.87 -0.37 20.95
N ASP A 591 10.74 0.21 19.77
CA ASP A 591 10.01 -0.38 18.64
C ASP A 591 11.04 -0.97 17.68
N TYR A 592 10.94 -2.26 17.44
CA TYR A 592 11.76 -2.91 16.43
C TYR A 592 10.93 -3.84 15.57
N TRP A 593 11.39 -4.03 14.33
CA TRP A 593 10.89 -5.11 13.51
C TRP A 593 11.99 -5.79 12.72
N VAL A 594 11.76 -7.07 12.49
CA VAL A 594 12.57 -7.96 11.68
C VAL A 594 11.73 -8.43 10.51
N SER A 595 12.29 -8.31 9.32
CA SER A 595 11.74 -8.90 8.10
C SER A 595 12.73 -9.86 7.50
N TYR A 596 12.22 -10.95 6.92
CA TYR A 596 13.00 -11.91 6.16
C TYR A 596 12.19 -12.42 4.98
N SER A 597 12.85 -12.67 3.85
CA SER A 597 12.24 -13.28 2.68
C SER A 597 13.20 -14.23 1.98
N TYR A 598 12.70 -15.43 1.70
CA TYR A 598 13.29 -16.37 0.77
C TYR A 598 12.52 -16.32 -0.54
N LEU A 599 13.23 -16.18 -1.66
CA LEU A 599 12.68 -16.11 -3.02
C LEU A 599 13.44 -17.05 -3.94
N ASP A 600 12.72 -18.00 -4.54
CA ASP A 600 13.18 -18.78 -5.68
C ASP A 600 12.34 -18.38 -6.89
N THR A 601 12.97 -17.82 -7.91
CA THR A 601 12.28 -17.32 -9.10
C THR A 601 13.09 -17.56 -10.37
N LYS A 602 12.39 -17.94 -11.44
CA LYS A 602 12.91 -18.06 -12.79
C LYS A 602 11.89 -17.53 -13.78
N ARG A 603 12.36 -16.81 -14.80
CA ARG A 603 11.53 -16.26 -15.87
C ARG A 603 12.20 -16.51 -17.20
N ASP A 604 11.44 -16.93 -18.18
CA ASP A 604 11.76 -16.76 -19.59
C ASP A 604 11.09 -15.45 -20.03
N PHE A 605 11.87 -14.36 -20.05
CA PHE A 605 11.37 -12.99 -20.16
C PHE A 605 12.39 -12.12 -20.89
N LEU A 606 11.92 -11.17 -21.70
CA LEU A 606 12.75 -10.32 -22.57
C LEU A 606 13.70 -11.17 -23.42
N ASN A 607 14.98 -10.81 -23.44
CA ASN A 607 16.04 -11.45 -24.22
C ASN A 607 16.64 -12.67 -23.50
N PHE A 608 16.07 -13.14 -22.40
CA PHE A 608 16.60 -14.32 -21.72
C PHE A 608 16.55 -15.54 -22.66
N PRO A 609 17.64 -16.29 -22.81
CA PRO A 609 17.64 -17.45 -23.72
C PRO A 609 16.92 -18.66 -23.12
N ILE A 610 16.79 -18.71 -21.79
CA ILE A 610 16.14 -19.77 -21.03
C ILE A 610 15.44 -19.18 -19.80
N ALA A 611 14.60 -19.96 -19.13
CA ALA A 611 14.02 -19.57 -17.85
C ALA A 611 15.11 -19.44 -16.76
N MET A 612 15.35 -18.22 -16.29
CA MET A 612 16.47 -17.88 -15.42
C MET A 612 16.10 -16.84 -14.36
N GLN A 613 16.89 -16.76 -13.29
CA GLN A 613 16.64 -15.82 -12.19
C GLN A 613 16.92 -14.39 -12.68
N PRO A 614 15.98 -13.44 -12.58
CA PRO A 614 16.20 -12.06 -13.01
C PRO A 614 17.33 -11.36 -12.23
N SER A 615 18.05 -10.44 -12.88
CA SER A 615 19.20 -9.75 -12.27
C SER A 615 18.86 -8.84 -11.09
N PHE A 616 17.59 -8.43 -10.97
CA PHE A 616 17.10 -7.63 -9.86
C PHE A 616 16.62 -8.47 -8.65
N ALA A 617 16.61 -9.80 -8.75
CA ALA A 617 16.08 -10.69 -7.71
C ALA A 617 17.21 -11.37 -6.91
N ALA A 618 17.26 -11.11 -5.61
CA ALA A 618 18.07 -11.84 -4.63
C ALA A 618 17.27 -13.00 -4.01
N LYS A 619 17.97 -14.07 -3.60
CA LYS A 619 17.35 -15.25 -2.97
C LYS A 619 16.96 -15.01 -1.52
N HIS A 620 17.80 -14.31 -0.76
CA HIS A 620 17.54 -13.98 0.64
C HIS A 620 17.58 -12.47 0.81
N THR A 621 16.54 -11.90 1.41
CA THR A 621 16.54 -10.52 1.88
C THR A 621 16.13 -10.48 3.35
N ALA A 622 16.74 -9.58 4.12
CA ALA A 622 16.40 -9.38 5.52
C ALA A 622 16.56 -7.91 5.90
N SER A 623 15.77 -7.45 6.86
CA SER A 623 15.97 -6.13 7.47
C SER A 623 15.68 -6.18 8.97
N LEU A 624 16.45 -5.41 9.73
CA LEU A 624 16.24 -5.13 11.14
C LEU A 624 16.12 -3.61 11.28
N VAL A 625 14.95 -3.13 11.67
CA VAL A 625 14.73 -1.72 11.98
C VAL A 625 14.51 -1.59 13.48
N MET A 626 15.21 -0.63 14.09
CA MET A 626 15.20 -0.40 15.53
C MET A 626 14.98 1.08 15.78
N LYS A 627 14.09 1.40 16.71
CA LYS A 627 13.75 2.77 17.09
C LYS A 627 13.66 2.85 18.60
N LYS A 628 14.34 3.84 19.18
CA LYS A 628 14.35 4.09 20.62
C LYS A 628 14.19 5.57 20.89
N PHE A 629 13.19 5.95 21.66
CA PHE A 629 13.09 7.32 22.14
C PHE A 629 13.57 7.45 23.59
N VAL A 630 14.58 8.28 23.80
CA VAL A 630 15.15 8.56 25.12
C VAL A 630 14.58 9.89 25.62
N THR A 631 13.53 9.82 26.44
CA THR A 631 12.80 11.01 26.92
C THR A 631 13.69 12.01 27.64
N ALA A 632 14.63 11.54 28.47
CA ALA A 632 15.57 12.40 29.21
C ALA A 632 16.46 13.24 28.28
N TRP A 633 16.81 12.71 27.11
CA TRP A 633 17.61 13.40 26.10
C TRP A 633 16.75 14.08 25.03
N LYS A 634 15.42 13.92 25.11
CA LYS A 634 14.47 14.42 24.12
C LYS A 634 14.82 13.96 22.70
N THR A 635 15.40 12.77 22.57
CA THR A 635 16.05 12.32 21.34
C THR A 635 15.59 10.92 20.96
N GLY A 636 15.15 10.76 19.72
CA GLY A 636 14.90 9.47 19.07
C GLY A 636 16.13 8.99 18.32
N PHE A 637 16.55 7.75 18.56
CA PHE A 637 17.61 7.05 17.86
C PHE A 637 17.01 5.95 17.00
N ASN A 638 17.32 5.95 15.71
CA ASN A 638 16.83 4.94 14.79
C ASN A 638 18.00 4.32 14.03
N MET A 639 17.94 3.01 13.82
CA MET A 639 18.93 2.25 13.08
C MET A 639 18.23 1.22 12.21
N THR A 640 18.71 1.08 10.98
CA THR A 640 18.23 0.08 10.03
C THR A 640 19.42 -0.69 9.51
N TYR A 641 19.40 -2.01 9.65
CA TYR A 641 20.30 -2.92 8.96
C TYR A 641 19.53 -3.65 7.86
N THR A 642 20.06 -3.63 6.65
CA THR A 642 19.49 -4.33 5.50
C THR A 642 20.53 -5.27 4.90
N TYR A 643 20.12 -6.51 4.69
CA TYR A 643 20.90 -7.57 4.06
C TYR A 643 20.17 -8.10 2.81
N SER A 644 20.93 -8.39 1.76
CA SER A 644 20.46 -9.16 0.62
C SER A 644 21.58 -10.04 0.09
N SER A 645 21.31 -11.31 -0.16
CA SER A 645 22.26 -12.20 -0.83
C SER A 645 22.61 -11.67 -2.23
N GLY A 646 23.78 -12.01 -2.74
CA GLY A 646 24.23 -11.67 -4.08
C GLY A 646 23.19 -11.94 -5.18
N ARG A 647 22.99 -10.95 -6.05
CA ARG A 647 22.06 -11.04 -7.20
C ARG A 647 22.80 -11.60 -8.41
N PRO A 648 22.13 -12.35 -9.29
CA PRO A 648 22.78 -12.79 -10.51
C PRO A 648 22.97 -11.62 -11.47
N TYR A 649 24.00 -11.69 -12.31
CA TYR A 649 24.18 -10.78 -13.44
C TYR A 649 24.42 -11.59 -14.70
N TYR A 650 24.07 -11.02 -15.86
CA TYR A 650 24.22 -11.66 -17.16
C TYR A 650 24.62 -10.61 -18.20
N ASN A 651 25.53 -10.97 -19.08
CA ASN A 651 25.76 -10.31 -20.35
C ASN A 651 25.21 -11.21 -21.45
N ILE A 652 24.13 -10.79 -22.10
CA ILE A 652 23.43 -11.56 -23.12
C ILE A 652 23.64 -10.84 -24.45
N TYR A 653 24.15 -11.57 -25.44
CA TYR A 653 24.32 -11.08 -26.81
C TYR A 653 23.51 -11.93 -27.76
N ASN A 654 23.19 -11.40 -28.93
CA ASN A 654 22.50 -12.13 -29.99
C ASN A 654 23.52 -12.67 -31.00
N ASP A 655 23.40 -13.94 -31.35
CA ASP A 655 24.22 -14.62 -32.36
C ASP A 655 23.26 -15.30 -33.35
N ASN A 656 23.10 -14.69 -34.53
CA ASN A 656 22.22 -15.18 -35.60
C ASN A 656 20.78 -15.48 -35.14
N GLY A 657 20.19 -14.59 -34.33
CA GLY A 657 18.82 -14.74 -33.83
C GLY A 657 18.71 -15.52 -32.52
N GLU A 658 19.78 -16.17 -32.06
CA GLU A 658 19.81 -16.86 -30.77
C GLU A 658 20.49 -16.02 -29.70
N ASN A 659 19.85 -15.84 -28.56
CA ASN A 659 20.47 -15.16 -27.43
C ASN A 659 21.43 -16.13 -26.71
N LYS A 660 22.66 -15.68 -26.42
CA LYS A 660 23.71 -16.46 -25.75
C LYS A 660 24.35 -15.65 -24.63
N PHE A 661 24.98 -16.34 -23.68
CA PHE A 661 25.69 -15.69 -22.58
C PHE A 661 27.15 -15.42 -22.96
N ASN A 662 27.58 -14.16 -22.83
CA ASN A 662 28.99 -13.80 -22.88
C ASN A 662 29.64 -13.80 -21.48
N ASP A 663 28.86 -13.44 -20.45
CA ASP A 663 29.28 -13.46 -19.04
C ASP A 663 28.06 -13.72 -18.14
N LEU A 664 28.25 -14.43 -17.05
CA LEU A 664 27.25 -14.63 -16.01
C LEU A 664 27.91 -14.90 -14.66
N GLY A 665 27.24 -14.52 -13.58
CA GLY A 665 27.74 -14.76 -12.23
C GLY A 665 26.82 -14.16 -11.17
N LYS A 666 27.36 -13.91 -9.98
CA LYS A 666 26.65 -13.24 -8.88
C LYS A 666 27.47 -12.09 -8.31
N THR A 667 26.77 -11.06 -7.87
CA THR A 667 27.38 -9.98 -7.09
C THR A 667 27.74 -10.46 -5.69
N ASP A 668 28.57 -9.69 -4.99
CA ASP A 668 28.72 -9.82 -3.55
C ASP A 668 27.39 -9.59 -2.82
N ASP A 669 27.31 -10.07 -1.59
CA ASP A 669 26.18 -9.80 -0.70
C ASP A 669 26.07 -8.29 -0.40
N TYR A 670 24.84 -7.80 -0.40
CA TYR A 670 24.51 -6.43 -0.08
C TYR A 670 24.35 -6.25 1.43
N HIS A 671 25.04 -5.24 1.96
CA HIS A 671 24.87 -4.80 3.34
C HIS A 671 24.72 -3.27 3.38
N ASN A 672 23.80 -2.80 4.22
CA ASN A 672 23.63 -1.39 4.51
C ASN A 672 23.24 -1.21 5.98
N VAL A 673 23.98 -0.37 6.69
CA VAL A 673 23.63 0.08 8.04
C VAL A 673 23.36 1.57 7.98
N SER A 674 22.12 1.98 8.19
CA SER A 674 21.74 3.39 8.22
C SER A 674 21.33 3.79 9.63
N PHE A 675 21.62 5.04 9.98
CA PHE A 675 21.34 5.58 11.31
C PHE A 675 20.68 6.95 11.20
N SER A 676 19.74 7.27 12.10
CA SER A 676 19.18 8.61 12.20
C SER A 676 18.89 9.02 13.65
N LEU A 677 18.93 10.31 13.89
CA LEU A 677 18.67 10.96 15.16
C LEU A 677 17.62 12.05 14.97
N ASN A 678 16.61 12.08 15.83
CA ASN A 678 15.57 13.10 15.86
C ASN A 678 15.52 13.75 17.24
N TYR A 679 15.98 15.00 17.36
CA TYR A 679 16.01 15.76 18.61
C TYR A 679 14.84 16.74 18.70
N LEU A 680 14.15 16.74 19.85
CA LEU A 680 12.98 17.56 20.18
C LEU A 680 13.37 18.59 21.27
N PRO A 681 13.93 19.76 20.92
CA PRO A 681 14.52 20.70 21.89
C PRO A 681 13.54 21.21 22.96
N LYS A 682 12.25 21.33 22.61
CA LYS A 682 11.19 21.75 23.53
C LYS A 682 10.32 20.55 23.87
N LEU A 683 10.24 20.17 25.14
CA LEU A 683 9.24 19.23 25.64
C LEU A 683 8.41 19.96 26.70
N PHE A 684 7.12 20.17 26.38
CA PHE A 684 6.04 20.70 27.22
C PHE A 684 6.27 22.03 27.96
N ASN A 685 6.29 23.18 27.25
CA ASN A 685 5.97 24.49 27.86
C ASN A 685 4.61 24.98 27.33
N LYS A 686 3.61 25.01 28.21
CA LYS A 686 2.21 25.37 27.95
C LYS A 686 1.91 26.88 27.97
N ASP A 687 2.91 27.75 28.02
CA ASP A 687 2.69 29.18 28.36
C ASP A 687 2.82 30.19 27.21
N ALA A 688 2.63 29.78 25.95
CA ALA A 688 2.44 30.77 24.88
C ALA A 688 1.45 30.24 23.84
N GLY A 689 0.38 30.99 23.60
CA GLY A 689 -0.83 30.62 22.81
C GLY A 689 -0.64 30.29 21.32
N ALA A 690 0.54 29.85 20.90
CA ALA A 690 0.76 29.16 19.63
C ALA A 690 1.75 28.00 19.87
N SER A 691 1.25 26.76 19.86
CA SER A 691 2.10 25.56 19.93
C SER A 691 3.14 25.58 18.80
N LYS A 692 4.42 25.61 19.17
CA LYS A 692 5.55 25.51 18.25
C LYS A 692 6.22 24.16 18.47
N PHE A 693 6.11 23.26 17.50
CA PHE A 693 6.81 21.98 17.49
C PHE A 693 8.06 22.11 16.63
N THR A 694 9.20 21.62 17.13
CA THR A 694 10.48 21.71 16.42
C THR A 694 11.20 20.37 16.49
N VAL A 695 11.70 19.92 15.35
CA VAL A 695 12.50 18.69 15.22
C VAL A 695 13.78 18.99 14.49
N LEU A 696 14.90 18.59 15.08
CA LEU A 696 16.20 18.53 14.42
C LEU A 696 16.47 17.09 14.01
N VAL A 697 16.79 16.87 12.75
CA VAL A 697 17.01 15.55 12.16
C VAL A 697 18.44 15.46 11.64
N LEU A 698 19.13 14.40 12.02
CA LEU A 698 20.36 13.93 11.39
C LEU A 698 20.07 12.53 10.84
N SER A 699 20.38 12.28 9.57
CA SER A 699 20.32 10.94 8.96
C SER A 699 21.62 10.66 8.24
N VAL A 700 22.18 9.47 8.45
CA VAL A 700 23.37 8.97 7.79
C VAL A 700 23.04 7.63 7.16
N ASN A 701 22.98 7.62 5.83
CA ASN A 701 22.75 6.40 5.07
C ASN A 701 24.06 5.66 4.89
N ASN A 702 24.04 4.34 5.12
CA ASN A 702 25.22 3.47 5.04
C ASN A 702 26.42 4.04 5.83
N ILE A 703 26.26 4.17 7.15
CA ILE A 703 27.18 4.84 8.07
C ILE A 703 28.61 4.28 8.06
N PHE A 704 28.77 2.99 7.71
CA PHE A 704 30.08 2.34 7.60
C PHE A 704 30.69 2.42 6.20
N GLY A 705 30.03 3.07 5.24
CA GLY A 705 30.53 3.21 3.88
C GLY A 705 30.73 1.89 3.14
N ILE A 706 29.92 0.86 3.49
CA ILE A 706 30.03 -0.48 2.91
C ILE A 706 29.79 -0.39 1.40
N LYS A 707 30.65 -1.03 0.61
CA LYS A 707 30.51 -1.05 -0.85
C LYS A 707 29.27 -1.86 -1.22
N GLN A 708 28.35 -1.23 -1.95
CA GLN A 708 27.15 -1.86 -2.45
C GLN A 708 27.30 -2.09 -3.96
N THR A 709 27.21 -3.34 -4.39
CA THR A 709 27.27 -3.74 -5.80
C THR A 709 25.88 -4.15 -6.25
N TYR A 710 25.33 -3.41 -7.20
CA TYR A 710 24.01 -3.71 -7.75
C TYR A 710 24.09 -4.66 -8.95
N GLY A 711 25.17 -4.64 -9.71
CA GLY A 711 25.33 -5.48 -10.88
C GLY A 711 26.50 -5.00 -11.71
N TYR A 712 26.46 -5.31 -12.99
CA TYR A 712 27.50 -4.91 -13.93
C TYR A 712 26.87 -4.36 -15.21
N LYS A 713 27.44 -3.26 -15.71
CA LYS A 713 27.22 -2.78 -17.07
C LYS A 713 28.38 -3.28 -17.94
N TYR A 714 28.10 -3.58 -19.19
CA TYR A 714 29.07 -4.04 -20.17
C TYR A 714 29.19 -3.02 -21.29
N SER A 715 30.37 -2.91 -21.88
CA SER A 715 30.49 -2.22 -23.17
C SER A 715 29.62 -2.92 -24.21
N TYR A 716 29.20 -2.19 -25.21
CA TYR A 716 28.44 -2.62 -26.37
C TYR A 716 29.05 -3.86 -27.04
N ASN A 717 30.38 -3.92 -27.15
CA ASN A 717 31.11 -5.08 -27.68
C ASN A 717 31.35 -6.20 -26.64
N GLY A 718 30.89 -6.04 -25.41
CA GLY A 718 31.00 -7.02 -24.33
C GLY A 718 32.39 -7.21 -23.71
N VAL A 719 33.43 -6.51 -24.19
CA VAL A 719 34.83 -6.70 -23.77
C VAL A 719 35.13 -6.05 -22.42
N ARG A 720 34.47 -4.92 -22.10
CA ARG A 720 34.66 -4.18 -20.85
C ARG A 720 33.46 -4.38 -19.94
N LYS A 721 33.75 -4.43 -18.64
CA LYS A 721 32.77 -4.65 -17.57
C LYS A 721 33.02 -3.66 -16.45
N GLU A 722 31.97 -3.02 -15.96
CA GLU A 722 32.05 -2.05 -14.86
C GLU A 722 30.94 -2.29 -13.84
N LEU A 723 31.28 -2.11 -12.55
CA LEU A 723 30.34 -2.25 -11.45
C LEU A 723 29.27 -1.14 -11.49
N ILE A 724 28.01 -1.53 -11.31
CA ILE A 724 26.92 -0.63 -10.96
C ILE A 724 26.90 -0.49 -9.43
N VAL A 725 27.11 0.73 -8.94
CA VAL A 725 27.20 1.06 -7.49
C VAL A 725 26.43 2.36 -7.24
N PRO A 726 26.05 2.69 -6.00
CA PRO A 726 25.36 3.95 -5.74
C PRO A 726 26.22 5.18 -6.09
N PRO A 727 25.62 6.35 -6.40
CA PRO A 727 26.33 7.60 -6.68
C PRO A 727 27.33 8.01 -5.58
N SER A 728 26.99 7.75 -4.32
CA SER A 728 27.89 7.87 -3.18
C SER A 728 27.69 6.68 -2.24
N ARG A 729 28.74 6.28 -1.52
CA ARG A 729 28.65 5.17 -0.57
C ARG A 729 27.82 5.53 0.66
N SER A 730 27.91 6.78 1.12
CA SER A 730 27.19 7.27 2.28
C SER A 730 26.61 8.65 1.96
N PHE A 731 25.46 8.95 2.56
CA PHE A 731 24.82 10.26 2.41
C PHE A 731 24.42 10.79 3.79
N VAL A 732 24.73 12.05 4.07
CA VAL A 732 24.39 12.73 5.31
C VAL A 732 23.33 13.79 5.04
N PHE A 733 22.22 13.70 5.76
CA PHE A 733 21.15 14.69 5.74
C PHE A 733 21.03 15.34 7.11
N ILE A 734 20.96 16.67 7.13
CA ILE A 734 20.67 17.46 8.33
C ILE A 734 19.51 18.39 8.00
N GLY A 735 18.51 18.41 8.87
CA GLY A 735 17.32 19.24 8.70
C GLY A 735 16.74 19.75 10.02
N LEU A 736 16.09 20.90 9.95
CA LEU A 736 15.30 21.56 10.99
C LEU A 736 13.88 21.72 10.46
N PHE A 737 12.91 21.15 11.17
CA PHE A 737 11.49 21.24 10.82
C PHE A 737 10.72 21.90 11.96
N ILE A 738 9.91 22.90 11.62
CA ILE A 738 9.13 23.68 12.57
C ILE A 738 7.67 23.60 12.14
N SER A 739 6.79 23.20 13.07
CA SER A 739 5.34 23.27 12.90
C SER A 739 4.75 24.31 13.84
N PHE A 740 3.82 25.10 13.31
CA PHE A 740 3.12 26.18 14.01
C PHE A 740 1.66 25.81 14.16
N GLY A 741 1.10 26.00 15.36
CA GLY A 741 -0.31 25.72 15.63
C GLY A 741 -0.62 24.23 15.78
N VAL A 742 0.38 23.34 15.76
CA VAL A 742 0.28 21.91 16.05
C VAL A 742 1.46 21.47 16.91
N ASP A 743 1.19 20.66 17.93
CA ASP A 743 2.20 19.96 18.71
C ASP A 743 2.11 18.45 18.43
N ASN A 744 3.14 17.92 17.75
CA ASN A 744 3.24 16.49 17.42
C ASN A 744 4.19 15.73 18.35
N THR A 745 4.60 16.33 19.47
CA THR A 745 5.55 15.71 20.42
C THR A 745 5.05 14.36 20.90
N GLU A 746 3.79 14.28 21.34
CA GLU A 746 3.19 13.03 21.79
C GLU A 746 3.10 11.99 20.68
N ASN A 747 2.77 12.39 19.44
CA ASN A 747 2.73 11.48 18.30
C ASN A 747 4.11 10.88 18.00
N VAL A 748 5.18 11.69 18.07
CA VAL A 748 6.55 11.21 17.88
C VAL A 748 7.00 10.31 19.03
N ILE A 749 6.65 10.65 20.27
CA ILE A 749 6.97 9.83 21.44
C ILE A 749 6.21 8.50 21.36
N ASN A 750 4.88 8.53 21.23
CA ASN A 750 4.02 7.36 21.20
C ASN A 750 4.26 6.43 20.00
N ASN A 751 4.83 6.94 18.90
CA ASN A 751 5.24 6.08 17.79
C ASN A 751 6.55 5.31 18.09
N ASN A 752 7.27 5.67 19.15
CA ASN A 752 8.50 5.03 19.62
C ASN A 752 8.37 4.44 21.05
N LEU A 753 7.16 4.48 21.62
CA LEU A 753 6.76 3.83 22.88
C LEU A 753 5.85 2.64 22.56
#